data_AF-A0A9W6S4T2-F1
#
_entry.id   AF-A0A9W6S4T2-F1
#
_cell.length_a   1.000
_cell.length_b   1.000
_cell.length_c   1.000
_cell.angle_alpha   90.00
_cell.angle_beta   90.00
_cell.angle_gamma   90.00
#
_symmetry.space_group_name_H-M   'P 1'
#
loop_
_entity.id
_entity.type
_entity.pdbx_description
1 polymer ?
#
loop_
_entity_poly.entity_id
_entity_poly.type
_entity_poly.pdbx_seq_one_letter_code
_entity_poly.pdbx_strand_id
1 'polypeptide(L)'
;MCRKSSLPRALASALVALAVVAAVVAGVVTRPARATAPPHDPLLGVNMSFYGANDALVTQNGTQELFRSWGVPFVRVPLRDHFDDAGKTPVGDDLLVSAMRAVKNVGATPLLIIRGPGEGGTAEETKAADLHLLKLVHQVFGEDPAYLEFGNEPDRADVSAADYTAAWNAVVPALKAAYPNDEYVGPVASRADHEYADYVADFAAGAKPAPDYLSWHEYVCGASTDGDWKNTCVSHLANWQNHVKAIEDKVQAKLGRTLPYFISEWNADPEAGSPVYDDANADYLAAWTSKAIARLRALTPAPAGAMIYTATDHQNFGLVTGVDTVTTQGKAFQAALTGDSVSTPDSLDSPDSPESPKPPESPGTQDAPASPASPASPDTQDSPKTPGSDAPGDQYYVATDGDDKTGDGSQAHPWATIQHAAEQVKVASGGATVHVADGTYKDAVENKTSGHAGGYLTFVADHRWKAKIAPTSSAIPFENRGDYVRVEGFDVTSAGGAWSGILTWGAHNVVQGNHVHDIRTEIGSGDCTGSPGGDGIGDDGSSSDNAFVGNQVDHIGPYPRECEYIHGIYPSGANDVIQDNITYNSSGSGIRFNHNATGATITNNLSFANADHGIFISGGVDATADKFVISNNIVLDNAMFGINVRSDANGANNEFHDNLLWGNKKGTYGKDSSEEFTPPNSSGTLSEDPKLVNYRDDGTGDYHLTASSPCVDAGTDSGAPDADYDGVSRPQGHSDDIGPYELGAGTGSKQETTT
;
A
#
# COMPACT_ATOMS: atom_id res chain seq x y z
N MET A 1 17.62 -21.56 -83.24
CA MET A 1 16.22 -21.45 -83.70
C MET A 1 15.31 -21.61 -82.48
N CYS A 2 14.49 -20.57 -82.20
CA CYS A 2 13.29 -20.50 -81.33
C CYS A 2 13.40 -20.92 -79.85
N ARG A 3 12.81 -20.29 -78.82
CA ARG A 3 12.12 -19.00 -78.53
C ARG A 3 11.77 -19.07 -77.01
N LYS A 4 11.91 -17.96 -76.23
CA LYS A 4 11.10 -17.48 -75.06
C LYS A 4 10.76 -18.47 -73.90
N SER A 5 10.56 -18.16 -72.60
CA SER A 5 10.50 -16.97 -71.72
C SER A 5 10.16 -17.45 -70.27
N SER A 6 10.63 -16.73 -69.24
CA SER A 6 10.03 -16.42 -67.89
C SER A 6 9.56 -17.47 -66.85
N LEU A 7 10.07 -17.26 -65.61
CA LEU A 7 9.77 -17.63 -64.19
C LEU A 7 8.27 -17.57 -63.71
N PRO A 8 7.90 -17.79 -62.39
CA PRO A 8 8.23 -18.82 -61.36
C PRO A 8 7.04 -19.22 -60.39
N ARG A 9 7.31 -20.01 -59.32
CA ARG A 9 6.72 -20.07 -57.93
C ARG A 9 6.20 -21.45 -57.40
N ALA A 10 6.82 -21.84 -56.29
CA ALA A 10 6.25 -22.25 -54.99
C ALA A 10 5.85 -23.71 -54.63
N LEU A 11 6.44 -24.15 -53.49
CA LEU A 11 5.88 -24.85 -52.31
C LEU A 11 5.61 -26.38 -52.29
N ALA A 12 6.27 -27.01 -51.30
CA ALA A 12 5.71 -27.88 -50.24
C ALA A 12 5.76 -29.43 -50.35
N SER A 13 6.41 -30.00 -49.32
CA SER A 13 5.98 -31.13 -48.47
C SER A 13 6.40 -32.59 -48.73
N ALA A 14 7.05 -33.12 -47.67
CA ALA A 14 6.78 -34.36 -46.93
C ALA A 14 7.32 -35.72 -47.42
N LEU A 15 8.05 -36.38 -46.51
CA LEU A 15 8.05 -37.84 -46.30
C LEU A 15 8.84 -38.21 -45.01
N VAL A 16 8.14 -38.56 -43.93
CA VAL A 16 8.66 -39.45 -42.86
C VAL A 16 7.50 -40.28 -42.30
N ALA A 17 7.55 -41.59 -42.49
CA ALA A 17 6.79 -42.57 -41.72
C ALA A 17 7.46 -43.96 -41.72
N LEU A 18 7.57 -44.52 -40.50
CA LEU A 18 7.55 -45.93 -40.08
C LEU A 18 8.79 -46.86 -40.18
N ALA A 19 9.29 -47.27 -38.98
CA ALA A 19 9.47 -48.65 -38.47
C ALA A 19 10.47 -48.63 -37.26
N VAL A 20 10.07 -48.42 -36.00
CA VAL A 20 9.58 -49.34 -34.93
C VAL A 20 10.47 -50.57 -34.60
N VAL A 21 10.82 -50.66 -33.31
CA VAL A 21 10.95 -51.83 -32.39
C VAL A 21 12.37 -52.16 -31.86
N ALA A 22 12.46 -52.18 -30.52
CA ALA A 22 13.41 -52.84 -29.61
C ALA A 22 14.56 -52.03 -29.00
N ALA A 23 14.24 -51.23 -27.97
CA ALA A 23 14.98 -51.21 -26.70
C ALA A 23 14.20 -50.39 -25.65
N VAL A 24 13.23 -51.03 -24.99
CA VAL A 24 12.84 -50.65 -23.63
C VAL A 24 13.79 -51.40 -22.71
N VAL A 25 14.42 -50.67 -21.78
CA VAL A 25 15.11 -51.06 -20.53
C VAL A 25 16.45 -50.31 -20.43
N ALA A 26 16.59 -49.54 -19.34
CA ALA A 26 17.79 -48.88 -18.84
C ALA A 26 18.31 -47.66 -19.63
N GLY A 27 17.60 -46.54 -19.49
CA GLY A 27 18.12 -45.20 -19.74
C GLY A 27 17.84 -44.28 -18.56
N VAL A 28 18.08 -44.73 -17.33
CA VAL A 28 18.18 -43.81 -16.19
C VAL A 28 19.46 -43.03 -16.44
N VAL A 29 19.34 -41.78 -16.89
CA VAL A 29 20.44 -40.82 -16.81
C VAL A 29 20.64 -40.54 -15.32
N THR A 30 21.40 -41.39 -14.64
CA THR A 30 21.87 -41.10 -13.29
C THR A 30 22.87 -39.95 -13.42
N ARG A 31 22.49 -38.74 -13.00
CA ARG A 31 23.46 -37.69 -12.68
C ARG A 31 24.49 -38.31 -11.72
N PRO A 32 25.81 -38.10 -11.92
CA PRO A 32 26.78 -38.61 -10.97
C PRO A 32 26.48 -38.02 -9.59
N ALA A 33 26.53 -38.86 -8.55
CA ALA A 33 26.41 -38.39 -7.18
C ALA A 33 27.40 -37.24 -6.96
N ARG A 34 26.89 -36.05 -6.64
CA ARG A 34 27.70 -34.87 -6.37
C ARG A 34 28.58 -35.21 -5.17
N ALA A 35 29.88 -35.36 -5.43
CA ALA A 35 30.87 -35.55 -4.38
C ALA A 35 30.76 -34.39 -3.39
N THR A 36 30.92 -34.69 -2.09
CA THR A 36 30.94 -33.70 -1.00
C THR A 36 32.00 -32.64 -1.30
N ALA A 37 31.54 -31.49 -1.81
CA ALA A 37 32.38 -30.34 -2.08
C ALA A 37 32.87 -29.73 -0.76
N PRO A 38 33.98 -28.98 -0.75
CA PRO A 38 34.46 -28.26 0.44
C PRO A 38 33.35 -27.35 0.99
N PRO A 39 33.41 -26.92 2.27
CA PRO A 39 32.45 -25.94 2.79
C PRO A 39 32.57 -24.66 1.95
N HIS A 40 31.58 -24.45 1.08
CA HIS A 40 31.45 -23.23 0.31
C HIS A 40 30.81 -22.18 1.22
N ASP A 41 31.26 -20.93 1.12
CA ASP A 41 30.56 -19.80 1.72
C ASP A 41 29.10 -19.86 1.24
N PRO A 42 28.09 -19.81 2.13
CA PRO A 42 26.70 -19.88 1.70
C PRO A 42 26.41 -18.73 0.73
N LEU A 43 25.64 -19.03 -0.32
CA LEU A 43 25.20 -18.01 -1.27
C LEU A 43 24.13 -17.14 -0.60
N LEU A 44 24.52 -15.93 -0.18
CA LEU A 44 23.64 -14.99 0.51
C LEU A 44 22.71 -14.30 -0.50
N GLY A 45 21.44 -14.69 -0.51
CA GLY A 45 20.40 -14.11 -1.37
C GLY A 45 19.46 -13.19 -0.60
N VAL A 46 18.44 -12.71 -1.30
CA VAL A 46 17.37 -11.88 -0.74
C VAL A 46 16.00 -12.48 -1.05
N ASN A 47 15.03 -12.29 -0.16
CA ASN A 47 13.62 -12.47 -0.50
C ASN A 47 13.11 -11.26 -1.28
N MET A 48 12.23 -11.51 -2.24
CA MET A 48 11.37 -10.51 -2.85
C MET A 48 10.03 -10.57 -2.11
N SER A 49 9.58 -9.42 -1.60
CA SER A 49 8.36 -9.34 -0.78
C SER A 49 7.14 -9.66 -1.62
N PHE A 50 7.01 -8.98 -2.78
CA PHE A 50 6.00 -9.19 -3.80
C PHE A 50 4.57 -9.29 -3.24
N TYR A 51 4.23 -8.42 -2.28
CA TYR A 51 2.88 -8.27 -1.71
C TYR A 51 1.97 -7.37 -2.55
N GLY A 52 2.49 -6.80 -3.62
CA GLY A 52 1.72 -5.94 -4.52
C GLY A 52 2.45 -5.74 -5.84
N ALA A 53 1.72 -5.20 -6.83
CA ALA A 53 2.24 -4.98 -8.18
C ALA A 53 3.41 -3.99 -8.25
N ASN A 54 3.61 -3.21 -7.18
CA ASN A 54 4.59 -2.13 -7.11
C ASN A 54 5.85 -2.48 -6.31
N ASP A 55 6.10 -3.76 -5.99
CA ASP A 55 7.34 -4.19 -5.33
C ASP A 55 8.57 -3.54 -6.00
N ALA A 56 9.39 -2.79 -5.25
CA ALA A 56 10.47 -2.02 -5.84
C ALA A 56 11.53 -2.88 -6.51
N LEU A 57 11.77 -4.12 -6.06
CA LEU A 57 12.69 -5.02 -6.76
C LEU A 57 12.14 -5.39 -8.15
N VAL A 58 10.82 -5.55 -8.28
CA VAL A 58 10.16 -5.83 -9.56
C VAL A 58 10.14 -4.60 -10.47
N THR A 59 9.78 -3.43 -9.95
CA THR A 59 9.41 -2.27 -10.77
C THR A 59 10.54 -1.26 -10.98
N GLN A 60 11.55 -1.23 -10.10
CA GLN A 60 12.58 -0.19 -10.10
C GLN A 60 13.92 -0.70 -10.63
N ASN A 61 14.38 -0.11 -11.74
CA ASN A 61 15.69 -0.42 -12.31
C ASN A 61 16.85 -0.08 -11.37
N GLY A 62 16.72 1.01 -10.58
CA GLY A 62 17.73 1.41 -9.60
C GLY A 62 17.94 0.35 -8.52
N THR A 63 16.85 -0.21 -7.99
CA THR A 63 16.87 -1.31 -7.03
C THR A 63 17.53 -2.54 -7.64
N GLN A 64 17.16 -2.91 -8.87
CA GLN A 64 17.77 -4.04 -9.58
C GLN A 64 19.27 -3.83 -9.83
N GLU A 65 19.67 -2.62 -10.20
CA GLU A 65 21.08 -2.24 -10.40
C GLU A 65 21.87 -2.30 -9.10
N LEU A 66 21.26 -1.88 -7.99
CA LEU A 66 21.88 -1.93 -6.67
C LEU A 66 22.17 -3.37 -6.25
N PHE A 67 21.18 -4.27 -6.28
CA PHE A 67 21.40 -5.68 -5.97
C PHE A 67 22.32 -6.38 -6.97
N ARG A 68 22.28 -5.99 -8.26
CA ARG A 68 23.26 -6.43 -9.25
C ARG A 68 24.68 -6.01 -8.86
N SER A 69 24.86 -4.77 -8.39
CA SER A 69 26.16 -4.24 -7.98
C SER A 69 26.73 -4.95 -6.75
N TRP A 70 25.86 -5.48 -5.89
CA TRP A 70 26.26 -6.29 -4.73
C TRP A 70 26.61 -7.74 -5.11
N GLY A 71 26.26 -8.15 -6.34
CA GLY A 71 26.46 -9.52 -6.81
C GLY A 71 25.53 -10.53 -6.15
N VAL A 72 24.27 -10.14 -5.86
CA VAL A 72 23.28 -11.03 -5.25
C VAL A 72 23.08 -12.28 -6.14
N PRO A 73 23.36 -13.50 -5.64
CA PRO A 73 23.33 -14.73 -6.42
C PRO A 73 21.92 -15.33 -6.55
N PHE A 74 21.03 -15.05 -5.60
CA PHE A 74 19.66 -15.57 -5.56
C PHE A 74 18.67 -14.50 -5.17
N VAL A 75 17.52 -14.50 -5.85
CA VAL A 75 16.32 -13.80 -5.42
C VAL A 75 15.23 -14.84 -5.23
N ARG A 76 14.70 -14.93 -4.00
CA ARG A 76 13.57 -15.81 -3.67
C ARG A 76 12.26 -15.08 -3.95
N VAL A 77 11.40 -15.65 -4.80
CA VAL A 77 10.17 -15.01 -5.29
C VAL A 77 8.95 -15.86 -4.95
N PRO A 78 7.93 -15.26 -4.32
CA PRO A 78 6.69 -15.98 -4.04
C PRO A 78 5.77 -15.98 -5.26
N LEU A 79 5.75 -17.05 -6.06
CA LEU A 79 4.85 -17.16 -7.22
C LEU A 79 3.46 -17.58 -6.76
N ARG A 80 2.66 -16.57 -6.47
CA ARG A 80 1.27 -16.66 -6.03
C ARG A 80 0.34 -16.20 -7.15
N ASP A 81 -0.89 -16.69 -7.15
CA ASP A 81 -1.92 -16.19 -8.07
C ASP A 81 -2.63 -14.97 -7.56
N HIS A 82 -2.51 -14.67 -6.27
CA HIS A 82 -3.09 -13.52 -5.60
C HIS A 82 -2.04 -12.92 -4.65
N PHE A 83 -2.02 -11.59 -4.48
CA PHE A 83 -1.20 -10.96 -3.46
C PHE A 83 -1.69 -11.34 -2.05
N ASP A 84 -0.80 -11.33 -1.05
CA ASP A 84 -1.21 -11.53 0.36
C ASP A 84 -1.64 -10.19 0.98
N ASP A 85 -2.34 -9.37 0.19
CA ASP A 85 -2.93 -8.10 0.60
C ASP A 85 -4.37 -8.31 1.10
N ALA A 86 -4.91 -7.28 1.77
CA ALA A 86 -6.31 -7.25 2.16
C ALA A 86 -7.19 -7.15 0.90
N GLY A 87 -7.49 -8.29 0.30
CA GLY A 87 -8.24 -8.38 -0.97
C GLY A 87 -7.88 -9.59 -1.81
N LYS A 88 -6.68 -10.16 -1.61
CA LYS A 88 -6.15 -11.25 -2.45
C LYS A 88 -6.17 -10.87 -3.92
N THR A 89 -5.63 -9.70 -4.24
CA THR A 89 -5.63 -9.14 -5.60
C THR A 89 -4.98 -10.11 -6.59
N PRO A 90 -5.62 -10.49 -7.71
CA PRO A 90 -5.03 -11.43 -8.66
C PRO A 90 -3.71 -10.95 -9.28
N VAL A 91 -2.70 -11.82 -9.26
CA VAL A 91 -1.41 -11.63 -9.94
C VAL A 91 -1.51 -12.24 -11.34
N GLY A 92 -1.55 -11.36 -12.36
CA GLY A 92 -1.60 -11.78 -13.76
C GLY A 92 -0.24 -12.25 -14.31
N ASP A 93 -0.28 -13.01 -15.41
CA ASP A 93 0.90 -13.54 -16.11
C ASP A 93 1.97 -12.46 -16.41
N ASP A 94 1.54 -11.27 -16.84
CA ASP A 94 2.45 -10.17 -17.20
C ASP A 94 3.28 -9.68 -16.00
N LEU A 95 2.69 -9.72 -14.81
CA LEU A 95 3.33 -9.30 -13.57
C LEU A 95 4.32 -10.34 -13.07
N LEU A 96 3.97 -11.63 -13.17
CA LEU A 96 4.88 -12.74 -12.91
C LEU A 96 6.08 -12.72 -13.86
N VAL A 97 5.85 -12.48 -15.16
CA VAL A 97 6.93 -12.33 -16.15
C VAL A 97 7.80 -11.11 -15.83
N SER A 98 7.21 -10.03 -15.33
CA SER A 98 7.97 -8.83 -14.91
C SER A 98 8.84 -9.11 -13.69
N ALA A 99 8.34 -9.82 -12.68
CA ALA A 99 9.14 -10.27 -11.55
C ALA A 99 10.32 -11.16 -12.02
N MET A 100 10.10 -12.08 -12.95
CA MET A 100 11.18 -12.91 -13.52
C MET A 100 12.21 -12.08 -14.30
N ARG A 101 11.78 -11.06 -15.04
CA ARG A 101 12.70 -10.13 -15.71
C ARG A 101 13.52 -9.33 -14.71
N ALA A 102 12.94 -8.93 -13.59
CA ALA A 102 13.66 -8.25 -12.51
C ALA A 102 14.75 -9.15 -11.91
N VAL A 103 14.44 -10.41 -11.61
CA VAL A 103 15.45 -11.39 -11.15
C VAL A 103 16.58 -11.55 -12.17
N LYS A 104 16.22 -11.70 -13.45
CA LYS A 104 17.20 -11.79 -14.54
C LYS A 104 18.05 -10.53 -14.68
N ASN A 105 17.44 -9.36 -14.47
CA ASN A 105 18.14 -8.09 -14.48
C ASN A 105 19.12 -8.02 -13.31
N VAL A 106 18.76 -8.37 -12.07
CA VAL A 106 19.72 -8.46 -10.96
C VAL A 106 20.93 -9.36 -11.31
N GLY A 107 20.74 -10.31 -12.23
CA GLY A 107 21.73 -11.32 -12.59
C GLY A 107 21.71 -12.50 -11.62
N ALA A 108 20.61 -12.63 -10.87
CA ALA A 108 20.40 -13.66 -9.87
C ALA A 108 19.75 -14.91 -10.48
N THR A 109 19.90 -16.03 -9.78
CA THR A 109 19.16 -17.27 -10.05
C THR A 109 17.83 -17.23 -9.30
N PRO A 110 16.69 -17.58 -9.95
CA PRO A 110 15.40 -17.59 -9.28
C PRO A 110 15.26 -18.79 -8.32
N LEU A 111 14.92 -18.51 -7.05
CA LEU A 111 14.36 -19.48 -6.11
C LEU A 111 12.86 -19.18 -5.97
N LEU A 112 11.99 -20.07 -6.40
CA LEU A 112 10.59 -19.78 -6.66
C LEU A 112 9.72 -20.59 -5.73
N ILE A 113 8.89 -19.91 -4.95
CA ILE A 113 7.80 -20.56 -4.22
C ILE A 113 6.70 -20.83 -5.24
N ILE A 114 6.43 -22.09 -5.53
CA ILE A 114 5.30 -22.54 -6.35
C ILE A 114 4.19 -23.07 -5.43
N ARG A 115 2.98 -23.30 -5.96
CA ARG A 115 1.84 -23.65 -5.12
C ARG A 115 2.09 -24.98 -4.40
N GLY A 116 1.74 -25.03 -3.12
CA GLY A 116 1.90 -26.24 -2.32
C GLY A 116 0.66 -26.63 -1.50
N PRO A 117 0.76 -27.69 -0.70
CA PRO A 117 -0.32 -28.09 0.20
C PRO A 117 -0.52 -27.04 1.30
N GLY A 118 -1.79 -26.83 1.69
CA GLY A 118 -2.18 -25.78 2.65
C GLY A 118 -2.87 -24.58 1.98
N GLU A 119 -2.72 -24.41 0.67
CA GLU A 119 -3.30 -23.30 -0.10
C GLU A 119 -4.69 -23.61 -0.71
N GLY A 120 -5.18 -24.84 -0.55
CA GLY A 120 -6.45 -25.31 -1.13
C GLY A 120 -6.32 -25.84 -2.57
N GLY A 121 -7.40 -26.42 -3.10
CA GLY A 121 -7.43 -27.04 -4.43
C GLY A 121 -6.98 -28.51 -4.49
N THR A 122 -7.16 -29.12 -5.66
CA THR A 122 -6.77 -30.52 -5.94
C THR A 122 -5.34 -30.60 -6.49
N ALA A 123 -4.69 -31.76 -6.35
CA ALA A 123 -3.35 -31.98 -6.91
C ALA A 123 -3.29 -31.77 -8.43
N GLU A 124 -4.39 -32.06 -9.15
CA GLU A 124 -4.52 -31.75 -10.57
C GLU A 124 -4.50 -30.25 -10.87
N GLU A 125 -5.20 -29.44 -10.07
CA GLU A 125 -5.23 -27.98 -10.20
C GLU A 125 -3.88 -27.36 -9.86
N THR A 126 -3.27 -27.77 -8.74
CA THR A 126 -1.91 -27.34 -8.34
C THR A 126 -0.91 -27.62 -9.46
N LYS A 127 -0.89 -28.86 -9.97
CA LYS A 127 -0.01 -29.25 -11.08
C LYS A 127 -0.25 -28.43 -12.34
N ALA A 128 -1.51 -28.15 -12.69
CA ALA A 128 -1.83 -27.36 -13.88
C ALA A 128 -1.36 -25.91 -13.73
N ALA A 129 -1.57 -25.31 -12.56
CA ALA A 129 -1.12 -23.96 -12.26
C ALA A 129 0.41 -23.86 -12.29
N ASP A 130 1.12 -24.78 -11.63
CA ASP A 130 2.58 -24.75 -11.58
C ASP A 130 3.23 -24.99 -12.96
N LEU A 131 2.66 -25.88 -13.79
CA LEU A 131 3.12 -26.06 -15.17
C LEU A 131 2.99 -24.78 -16.01
N HIS A 132 1.92 -24.01 -15.77
CA HIS A 132 1.72 -22.71 -16.41
C HIS A 132 2.73 -21.67 -15.90
N LEU A 133 2.92 -21.58 -14.58
CA LEU A 133 3.92 -20.68 -13.98
C LEU A 133 5.32 -20.95 -14.52
N LEU A 134 5.76 -22.22 -14.56
CA LEU A 134 7.08 -22.58 -15.09
C LEU A 134 7.24 -22.24 -16.57
N LYS A 135 6.15 -22.29 -17.35
CA LYS A 135 6.20 -21.85 -18.75
C LYS A 135 6.52 -20.35 -18.85
N LEU A 136 5.97 -19.52 -17.97
CA LEU A 136 6.26 -18.10 -17.89
C LEU A 136 7.69 -17.82 -17.40
N VAL A 137 8.17 -18.58 -16.42
CA VAL A 137 9.56 -18.50 -15.93
C VAL A 137 10.54 -18.76 -17.08
N HIS A 138 10.37 -19.87 -17.81
CA HIS A 138 11.27 -20.24 -18.90
C HIS A 138 11.06 -19.42 -20.18
N GLN A 139 9.99 -18.63 -20.28
CA GLN A 139 9.93 -17.56 -21.29
C GLN A 139 11.02 -16.50 -21.07
N VAL A 140 11.42 -16.26 -19.82
CA VAL A 140 12.45 -15.29 -19.44
C VAL A 140 13.83 -15.94 -19.35
N PHE A 141 13.93 -17.10 -18.70
CA PHE A 141 15.20 -17.77 -18.41
C PHE A 141 15.65 -18.77 -19.48
N GLY A 142 14.77 -19.17 -20.41
CA GLY A 142 15.12 -20.17 -21.41
C GLY A 142 15.48 -21.51 -20.76
N GLU A 143 16.67 -22.02 -21.04
CA GLU A 143 17.16 -23.30 -20.48
C GLU A 143 17.92 -23.12 -19.15
N ASP A 144 18.09 -21.88 -18.67
CA ASP A 144 18.76 -21.62 -17.39
C ASP A 144 17.90 -22.20 -16.24
N PRO A 145 18.51 -22.90 -15.27
CA PRO A 145 17.77 -23.61 -14.23
C PRO A 145 17.13 -22.67 -13.22
N ALA A 146 15.93 -23.02 -12.76
CA ALA A 146 15.28 -22.44 -11.60
C ALA A 146 15.28 -23.40 -10.40
N TYR A 147 15.16 -22.85 -9.19
CA TYR A 147 14.97 -23.63 -7.96
C TYR A 147 13.53 -23.48 -7.50
N LEU A 148 12.84 -24.58 -7.20
CA LEU A 148 11.39 -24.60 -6.98
C LEU A 148 11.05 -25.11 -5.58
N GLU A 149 10.60 -24.22 -4.71
CA GLU A 149 10.06 -24.51 -3.39
C GLU A 149 8.57 -24.84 -3.49
N PHE A 150 8.19 -26.06 -3.10
CA PHE A 150 6.80 -26.52 -3.21
C PHE A 150 5.98 -26.09 -1.99
N GLY A 151 5.25 -24.98 -2.13
CA GLY A 151 4.51 -24.32 -1.04
C GLY A 151 5.38 -23.44 -0.16
N ASN A 152 4.78 -22.80 0.83
CA ASN A 152 5.45 -21.98 1.83
C ASN A 152 4.84 -22.23 3.21
N GLU A 153 5.69 -22.52 4.20
CA GLU A 153 5.31 -22.75 5.60
C GLU A 153 4.08 -23.67 5.79
N PRO A 154 4.02 -24.84 5.14
CA PRO A 154 2.87 -25.74 5.21
C PRO A 154 2.58 -26.20 6.65
N ASP A 155 3.58 -26.13 7.53
CA ASP A 155 3.47 -26.41 8.95
C ASP A 155 2.68 -25.37 9.75
N ARG A 156 2.61 -24.11 9.30
CA ARG A 156 1.67 -23.13 9.86
C ARG A 156 0.23 -23.38 9.43
N ALA A 157 0.03 -24.11 8.34
CA ALA A 157 -1.28 -24.53 7.84
C ALA A 157 -1.71 -25.91 8.36
N ASP A 158 -1.08 -26.41 9.44
CA ASP A 158 -1.33 -27.72 10.04
C ASP A 158 -1.18 -28.92 9.07
N VAL A 159 -0.43 -28.75 7.98
CA VAL A 159 -0.19 -29.84 7.01
C VAL A 159 0.83 -30.82 7.57
N SER A 160 0.44 -32.07 7.78
CA SER A 160 1.34 -33.10 8.27
C SER A 160 2.44 -33.46 7.25
N ALA A 161 3.58 -33.97 7.72
CA ALA A 161 4.66 -34.42 6.83
C ALA A 161 4.19 -35.50 5.83
N ALA A 162 3.23 -36.34 6.24
CA ALA A 162 2.64 -37.35 5.38
C ALA A 162 1.79 -36.73 4.26
N ASP A 163 0.97 -35.72 4.58
CA ASP A 163 0.13 -35.02 3.60
C ASP A 163 0.97 -34.17 2.65
N TYR A 164 1.99 -33.49 3.16
CA TYR A 164 2.96 -32.77 2.33
C TYR A 164 3.68 -33.71 1.36
N THR A 165 4.15 -34.85 1.85
CA THR A 165 4.78 -35.88 1.02
C THR A 165 3.82 -36.45 -0.03
N ALA A 166 2.55 -36.64 0.32
CA ALA A 166 1.55 -37.12 -0.63
C ALA A 166 1.31 -36.10 -1.76
N ALA A 167 1.21 -34.81 -1.42
CA ALA A 167 1.06 -33.72 -2.40
C ALA A 167 2.30 -33.63 -3.31
N TRP A 168 3.50 -33.66 -2.74
CA TRP A 168 4.76 -33.69 -3.49
C TRP A 168 4.76 -34.81 -4.52
N ASN A 169 4.43 -36.03 -4.08
CA ASN A 169 4.42 -37.23 -4.92
C ASN A 169 3.34 -37.21 -6.01
N ALA A 170 2.32 -36.35 -5.87
CA ALA A 170 1.27 -36.19 -6.86
C ALA A 170 1.61 -35.15 -7.94
N VAL A 171 2.37 -34.10 -7.58
CA VAL A 171 2.62 -32.94 -8.45
C VAL A 171 4.03 -32.93 -9.03
N VAL A 172 5.05 -33.00 -8.18
CA VAL A 172 6.46 -32.78 -8.55
C VAL A 172 7.00 -33.73 -9.62
N PRO A 173 6.62 -35.03 -9.69
CA PRO A 173 7.05 -35.90 -10.78
C PRO A 173 6.71 -35.37 -12.18
N ALA A 174 5.55 -34.71 -12.33
CA ALA A 174 5.12 -34.15 -13.61
C ALA A 174 5.88 -32.88 -13.94
N LEU A 175 6.11 -32.01 -12.96
CA LEU A 175 6.92 -30.80 -13.12
C LEU A 175 8.35 -31.18 -13.54
N LYS A 176 8.99 -32.09 -12.83
CA LYS A 176 10.38 -32.52 -13.09
C LYS A 176 10.53 -33.25 -14.44
N ALA A 177 9.46 -33.87 -14.93
CA ALA A 177 9.45 -34.44 -16.27
C ALA A 177 9.36 -33.37 -17.37
N ALA A 178 8.65 -32.28 -17.12
CA ALA A 178 8.51 -31.15 -18.05
C ALA A 178 9.75 -30.23 -18.04
N TYR A 179 10.32 -29.99 -16.86
CA TYR A 179 11.46 -29.09 -16.63
C TYR A 179 12.59 -29.84 -15.89
N PRO A 180 13.29 -30.79 -16.56
CA PRO A 180 14.28 -31.67 -15.91
C PRO A 180 15.60 -30.98 -15.51
N ASN A 181 15.79 -29.73 -15.93
CA ASN A 181 16.96 -28.92 -15.58
C ASN A 181 16.78 -28.17 -14.27
N ASP A 182 15.54 -27.98 -13.79
CA ASP A 182 15.24 -27.31 -12.54
C ASP A 182 15.54 -28.19 -11.32
N GLU A 183 15.75 -27.53 -10.18
CA GLU A 183 16.03 -28.14 -8.90
C GLU A 183 14.81 -27.99 -7.97
N TYR A 184 14.37 -29.07 -7.32
CA TYR A 184 13.15 -29.11 -6.52
C TYR A 184 13.48 -29.14 -5.03
N VAL A 185 12.86 -28.24 -4.27
CA VAL A 185 13.19 -27.87 -2.90
C VAL A 185 11.95 -28.00 -1.99
N GLY A 186 12.13 -28.51 -0.76
CA GLY A 186 11.07 -28.59 0.24
C GLY A 186 11.58 -29.11 1.59
N PRO A 187 10.83 -29.03 2.70
CA PRO A 187 9.41 -28.70 2.77
C PRO A 187 9.06 -27.23 3.04
N VAL A 188 10.03 -26.32 3.03
CA VAL A 188 9.81 -24.86 3.18
C VAL A 188 9.18 -24.50 4.54
N ALA A 189 9.78 -25.02 5.59
CA ALA A 189 9.27 -24.90 6.96
C ALA A 189 9.30 -23.50 7.55
N SER A 190 8.33 -23.17 8.40
CA SER A 190 8.38 -21.94 9.22
C SER A 190 9.36 -21.99 10.40
N ARG A 191 9.81 -23.19 10.80
CA ARG A 191 10.63 -23.43 12.00
C ARG A 191 11.53 -24.65 11.85
N ALA A 192 12.52 -24.78 12.74
CA ALA A 192 13.56 -25.81 12.65
C ALA A 192 13.90 -26.50 13.97
N ASP A 193 13.00 -26.43 14.96
CA ASP A 193 13.21 -27.11 16.24
C ASP A 193 13.14 -28.63 16.15
N HIS A 194 13.32 -29.30 17.30
CA HIS A 194 13.42 -30.75 17.38
C HIS A 194 12.15 -31.50 16.92
N GLU A 195 10.95 -30.95 17.15
CA GLU A 195 9.71 -31.58 16.66
C GLU A 195 9.63 -31.47 15.13
N TYR A 196 10.17 -30.38 14.58
CA TYR A 196 10.22 -30.16 13.14
C TYR A 196 11.33 -30.96 12.43
N ALA A 197 12.44 -31.27 13.10
CA ALA A 197 13.49 -32.12 12.52
C ALA A 197 12.96 -33.50 12.07
N ASP A 198 11.96 -34.05 12.78
CA ASP A 198 11.29 -35.27 12.38
C ASP A 198 10.42 -35.08 11.12
N TYR A 199 9.73 -33.94 11.01
CA TYR A 199 8.93 -33.56 9.83
C TYR A 199 9.78 -33.56 8.55
N VAL A 200 10.90 -32.83 8.55
CA VAL A 200 11.81 -32.71 7.39
C VAL A 200 12.34 -34.09 6.99
N ALA A 201 12.73 -34.90 7.97
CA ALA A 201 13.29 -36.21 7.73
C ALA A 201 12.24 -37.19 7.18
N ASP A 202 11.01 -37.16 7.69
CA ASP A 202 9.89 -37.97 7.18
C ASP A 202 9.55 -37.62 5.75
N PHE A 203 9.47 -36.31 5.44
CA PHE A 203 9.31 -35.84 4.07
C PHE A 203 10.43 -36.34 3.15
N ALA A 204 11.70 -36.08 3.52
CA ALA A 204 12.85 -36.46 2.73
C ALA A 204 12.90 -37.97 2.43
N ALA A 205 12.41 -38.80 3.37
CA ALA A 205 12.38 -40.25 3.23
C ALA A 205 11.23 -40.74 2.32
N GLY A 206 10.10 -40.04 2.33
CA GLY A 206 8.89 -40.42 1.60
C GLY A 206 8.75 -39.79 0.20
N ALA A 207 9.45 -38.70 -0.07
CA ALA A 207 9.37 -37.93 -1.30
C ALA A 207 9.89 -38.69 -2.54
N LYS A 208 9.13 -38.60 -3.62
CA LYS A 208 9.34 -39.24 -4.93
C LYS A 208 8.92 -38.24 -6.04
N PRO A 209 9.86 -37.69 -6.81
CA PRO A 209 11.31 -37.86 -6.70
C PRO A 209 11.83 -37.34 -5.35
N ALA A 210 13.01 -37.80 -4.93
CA ALA A 210 13.68 -37.20 -3.77
C ALA A 210 13.93 -35.71 -4.05
N PRO A 211 13.78 -34.83 -3.03
CA PRO A 211 14.11 -33.42 -3.20
C PRO A 211 15.60 -33.26 -3.51
N ASP A 212 15.90 -32.28 -4.35
CA ASP A 212 17.29 -31.92 -4.66
C ASP A 212 17.91 -31.16 -3.48
N TYR A 213 17.10 -30.34 -2.78
CA TYR A 213 17.48 -29.59 -1.59
C TYR A 213 16.38 -29.61 -0.51
N LEU A 214 16.78 -29.49 0.75
CA LEU A 214 15.88 -29.21 1.87
C LEU A 214 15.76 -27.69 2.11
N SER A 215 14.69 -27.21 2.75
CA SER A 215 14.61 -25.80 3.17
C SER A 215 13.72 -25.55 4.39
N TRP A 216 14.06 -24.50 5.14
CA TRP A 216 13.34 -23.97 6.31
C TRP A 216 13.70 -22.51 6.60
N HIS A 217 12.95 -21.89 7.52
CA HIS A 217 13.12 -20.50 7.95
C HIS A 217 13.76 -20.40 9.34
N GLU A 218 14.48 -19.30 9.59
CA GLU A 218 15.19 -19.05 10.85
C GLU A 218 14.99 -17.62 11.36
N TYR A 219 14.35 -17.47 12.51
CA TYR A 219 14.20 -16.21 13.25
C TYR A 219 14.51 -16.44 14.74
N VAL A 220 15.04 -15.42 15.45
CA VAL A 220 15.70 -15.64 16.76
C VAL A 220 15.18 -14.80 17.91
N CYS A 221 14.64 -13.61 17.65
CA CYS A 221 14.16 -12.70 18.68
C CYS A 221 12.86 -13.23 19.33
N GLY A 222 11.92 -13.69 18.50
CA GLY A 222 10.56 -14.06 18.91
C GLY A 222 9.78 -12.85 19.47
N ALA A 223 8.46 -12.96 19.57
CA ALA A 223 7.56 -11.88 20.04
C ALA A 223 7.74 -11.44 21.52
N SER A 224 8.94 -11.61 22.11
CA SER A 224 9.26 -11.19 23.47
C SER A 224 9.32 -9.66 23.54
N THR A 225 8.30 -9.08 24.15
CA THR A 225 8.24 -7.67 24.57
C THR A 225 8.98 -7.42 25.88
N ASP A 226 9.70 -8.41 26.40
CA ASP A 226 10.45 -8.25 27.65
C ASP A 226 11.68 -7.36 27.37
N GLY A 227 12.02 -6.49 28.31
CA GLY A 227 13.07 -5.45 28.16
C GLY A 227 14.50 -5.96 27.87
N ASP A 228 14.68 -7.26 27.62
CA ASP A 228 15.94 -7.94 27.31
C ASP A 228 16.01 -8.54 25.89
N TRP A 229 15.07 -8.17 25.00
CA TRP A 229 14.98 -8.71 23.63
C TRP A 229 16.30 -8.63 22.84
N LYS A 230 17.14 -7.63 23.07
CA LYS A 230 18.48 -7.50 22.45
C LYS A 230 19.38 -8.70 22.77
N ASN A 231 19.40 -9.15 24.02
CA ASN A 231 20.19 -10.33 24.40
C ASN A 231 19.58 -11.62 23.84
N THR A 232 18.26 -11.73 23.80
CA THR A 232 17.54 -12.85 23.18
C THR A 232 17.94 -13.01 21.71
N CYS A 233 17.79 -11.95 20.91
CA CYS A 233 18.15 -11.94 19.49
C CYS A 233 19.59 -12.38 19.21
N VAL A 234 20.56 -11.96 20.02
CA VAL A 234 21.97 -12.32 19.82
C VAL A 234 22.28 -13.73 20.31
N SER A 235 21.81 -14.10 21.50
CA SER A 235 22.13 -15.40 22.11
C SER A 235 21.52 -16.58 21.35
N HIS A 236 20.33 -16.38 20.78
CA HIS A 236 19.61 -17.42 20.05
C HIS A 236 20.20 -17.74 18.66
N LEU A 237 21.10 -16.92 18.10
CA LEU A 237 21.87 -17.28 16.90
C LEU A 237 22.66 -18.59 17.08
N ALA A 238 23.01 -18.93 18.33
CA ALA A 238 23.68 -20.19 18.63
C ALA A 238 22.81 -21.41 18.26
N ASN A 239 21.47 -21.28 18.31
CA ASN A 239 20.52 -22.36 18.09
C ASN A 239 20.48 -22.87 16.65
N TRP A 240 20.81 -22.04 15.65
CA TRP A 240 20.82 -22.45 14.23
C TRP A 240 21.68 -23.69 13.96
N GLN A 241 22.84 -23.81 14.62
CA GLN A 241 23.67 -25.02 14.49
C GLN A 241 23.02 -26.26 15.14
N ASN A 242 22.25 -26.07 16.20
CA ASN A 242 21.50 -27.15 16.84
C ASN A 242 20.37 -27.62 15.92
N HIS A 243 19.68 -26.68 15.26
CA HIS A 243 18.63 -26.98 14.28
C HIS A 243 19.19 -27.77 13.09
N VAL A 244 20.26 -27.28 12.46
CA VAL A 244 20.97 -27.97 11.35
C VAL A 244 21.36 -29.38 11.78
N LYS A 245 21.98 -29.52 12.96
CA LYS A 245 22.42 -30.82 13.47
C LYS A 245 21.24 -31.77 13.71
N ALA A 246 20.14 -31.28 14.29
CA ALA A 246 18.96 -32.09 14.54
C ALA A 246 18.36 -32.62 13.23
N ILE A 247 18.20 -31.75 12.23
CA ILE A 247 17.68 -32.13 10.91
C ILE A 247 18.62 -33.13 10.23
N GLU A 248 19.93 -32.85 10.20
CA GLU A 248 20.90 -33.74 9.57
C GLU A 248 20.93 -35.13 10.21
N ASP A 249 20.93 -35.22 11.55
CA ASP A 249 20.93 -36.49 12.26
C ASP A 249 19.69 -37.32 11.89
N LYS A 250 18.51 -36.69 11.80
CA LYS A 250 17.25 -37.36 11.47
C LYS A 250 17.17 -37.76 9.99
N VAL A 251 17.59 -36.88 9.07
CA VAL A 251 17.65 -37.18 7.63
C VAL A 251 18.67 -38.29 7.36
N GLN A 252 19.87 -38.20 7.95
CA GLN A 252 20.91 -39.23 7.86
C GLN A 252 20.40 -40.58 8.40
N ALA A 253 19.66 -40.58 9.51
CA ALA A 253 19.11 -41.81 10.07
C ALA A 253 18.08 -42.49 9.16
N LYS A 254 17.27 -41.73 8.41
CA LYS A 254 16.25 -42.27 7.51
C LYS A 254 16.77 -42.60 6.11
N LEU A 255 17.63 -41.75 5.55
CA LEU A 255 18.11 -41.87 4.15
C LEU A 255 19.49 -42.53 4.03
N GLY A 256 20.24 -42.65 5.13
CA GLY A 256 21.64 -43.09 5.10
C GLY A 256 22.62 -42.06 4.52
N ARG A 257 22.13 -40.85 4.21
CA ARG A 257 22.89 -39.70 3.72
C ARG A 257 22.20 -38.41 4.16
N THR A 258 22.94 -37.31 4.21
CA THR A 258 22.36 -35.96 4.31
C THR A 258 21.99 -35.42 2.92
N LEU A 259 21.23 -34.34 2.91
CA LEU A 259 20.86 -33.58 1.71
C LEU A 259 21.36 -32.14 1.87
N PRO A 260 21.76 -31.45 0.78
CA PRO A 260 22.04 -30.03 0.84
C PRO A 260 20.75 -29.26 1.18
N TYR A 261 20.90 -28.07 1.76
CA TYR A 261 19.75 -27.31 2.25
C TYR A 261 19.89 -25.81 2.02
N PHE A 262 18.77 -25.11 2.02
CA PHE A 262 18.65 -23.66 2.09
C PHE A 262 18.11 -23.24 3.45
N ILE A 263 18.57 -22.09 3.95
CA ILE A 263 17.80 -21.29 4.91
C ILE A 263 17.09 -20.25 4.06
N SER A 264 15.93 -20.62 3.52
CA SER A 264 15.26 -19.84 2.46
C SER A 264 14.60 -18.57 2.97
N GLU A 265 14.52 -18.38 4.28
CA GLU A 265 14.11 -17.12 4.88
C GLU A 265 14.75 -16.94 6.26
N TRP A 266 15.29 -15.75 6.54
CA TRP A 266 15.79 -15.39 7.86
C TRP A 266 15.80 -13.87 8.08
N ASN A 267 15.51 -13.44 9.30
CA ASN A 267 15.87 -12.12 9.84
C ASN A 267 15.82 -12.18 11.39
N ALA A 268 15.88 -11.04 12.06
CA ALA A 268 15.94 -10.97 13.53
C ALA A 268 14.66 -11.52 14.18
N ASP A 269 13.51 -11.00 13.74
CA ASP A 269 12.18 -11.28 14.27
C ASP A 269 11.18 -11.41 13.12
N PRO A 270 10.22 -12.35 13.14
CA PRO A 270 9.20 -12.42 12.09
C PRO A 270 8.14 -11.31 12.20
N GLU A 271 8.02 -10.64 13.36
CA GLU A 271 7.01 -9.61 13.59
C GLU A 271 7.53 -8.23 13.19
N ALA A 272 6.79 -7.59 12.29
CA ALA A 272 7.16 -6.30 11.72
C ALA A 272 7.18 -5.15 12.73
N GLY A 273 6.33 -5.23 13.76
CA GLY A 273 6.28 -4.29 14.88
C GLY A 273 7.30 -4.58 15.98
N SER A 274 8.24 -5.50 15.75
CA SER A 274 9.30 -5.80 16.72
C SER A 274 10.24 -4.59 16.87
N PRO A 275 10.60 -4.19 18.10
CA PRO A 275 11.45 -3.02 18.34
C PRO A 275 12.85 -3.17 17.73
N VAL A 276 13.24 -4.38 17.33
CA VAL A 276 14.49 -4.64 16.61
C VAL A 276 14.59 -3.88 15.29
N TYR A 277 13.44 -3.55 14.68
CA TYR A 277 13.34 -2.84 13.42
C TYR A 277 13.06 -1.33 13.57
N ASP A 278 13.00 -0.80 14.79
CA ASP A 278 12.87 0.64 15.02
C ASP A 278 14.13 1.39 14.57
N ASP A 279 13.97 2.59 14.03
CA ASP A 279 15.09 3.46 13.62
C ASP A 279 16.09 3.71 14.76
N ALA A 280 15.59 3.81 16.00
CA ALA A 280 16.41 3.96 17.20
C ALA A 280 17.37 2.77 17.45
N ASN A 281 17.10 1.63 16.82
CA ASN A 281 17.89 0.40 16.92
C ASN A 281 18.60 0.02 15.61
N ALA A 282 18.61 0.90 14.60
CA ALA A 282 19.20 0.60 13.28
C ALA A 282 20.68 0.16 13.34
N ASP A 283 21.48 0.77 14.23
CA ASP A 283 22.88 0.39 14.45
C ASP A 283 23.01 -0.99 15.11
N TYR A 284 22.13 -1.29 16.06
CA TYR A 284 22.04 -2.60 16.69
C TYR A 284 21.66 -3.67 15.66
N LEU A 285 20.64 -3.40 14.83
CA LEU A 285 20.17 -4.32 13.79
C LEU A 285 21.28 -4.61 12.77
N ALA A 286 22.02 -3.61 12.33
CA ALA A 286 23.15 -3.79 11.42
C ALA A 286 24.29 -4.64 12.03
N ALA A 287 24.59 -4.43 13.31
CA ALA A 287 25.56 -5.24 14.04
C ALA A 287 25.06 -6.69 14.24
N TRP A 288 23.78 -6.86 14.54
CA TRP A 288 23.13 -8.17 14.65
C TRP A 288 23.16 -8.90 13.30
N THR A 289 22.80 -8.25 12.19
CA THR A 289 22.85 -8.83 10.84
C THR A 289 24.25 -9.27 10.46
N SER A 290 25.27 -8.49 10.79
CA SER A 290 26.67 -8.88 10.59
C SER A 290 27.02 -10.17 11.38
N LYS A 291 26.58 -10.26 12.65
CA LYS A 291 26.76 -11.47 13.47
C LYS A 291 25.97 -12.67 12.93
N ALA A 292 24.74 -12.47 12.46
CA ALA A 292 23.91 -13.50 11.87
C ALA A 292 24.53 -14.08 10.59
N ILE A 293 25.06 -13.23 9.70
CA ILE A 293 25.78 -13.68 8.51
C ILE A 293 27.03 -14.48 8.89
N ALA A 294 27.83 -13.98 9.84
CA ALA A 294 28.97 -14.74 10.35
C ALA A 294 28.56 -16.10 10.91
N ARG A 295 27.38 -16.19 11.56
CA ARG A 295 26.82 -17.44 12.04
C ARG A 295 26.43 -18.38 10.90
N LEU A 296 25.75 -17.90 9.86
CA LEU A 296 25.39 -18.68 8.66
C LEU A 296 26.63 -19.29 7.99
N ARG A 297 27.68 -18.48 7.83
CA ARG A 297 28.97 -18.91 7.27
C ARG A 297 29.68 -19.97 8.13
N ALA A 298 29.46 -19.93 9.45
CA ALA A 298 30.04 -20.86 10.40
C ALA A 298 29.22 -22.14 10.61
N LEU A 299 28.01 -22.23 10.04
CA LEU A 299 27.21 -23.46 10.12
C LEU A 299 27.96 -24.62 9.48
N THR A 300 27.86 -25.79 10.11
CA THR A 300 28.47 -27.01 9.61
C THR A 300 27.41 -28.11 9.47
N PRO A 301 27.15 -28.60 8.24
CA PRO A 301 27.60 -28.03 6.97
C PRO A 301 26.96 -26.67 6.72
N ALA A 302 27.63 -25.83 5.92
CA ALA A 302 27.10 -24.54 5.51
C ALA A 302 25.88 -24.74 4.58
N PRO A 303 24.86 -23.85 4.64
CA PRO A 303 23.74 -23.91 3.72
C PRO A 303 24.22 -23.67 2.28
N ALA A 304 23.51 -24.24 1.31
CA ALA A 304 23.73 -23.97 -0.11
C ALA A 304 23.42 -22.50 -0.46
N GLY A 305 22.43 -21.92 0.23
CA GLY A 305 22.14 -20.49 0.21
C GLY A 305 21.30 -20.09 1.42
N ALA A 306 21.33 -18.80 1.73
CA ALA A 306 20.53 -18.21 2.80
C ALA A 306 19.95 -16.88 2.36
N MET A 307 18.62 -16.72 2.42
CA MET A 307 17.94 -15.57 1.85
C MET A 307 17.37 -14.68 2.95
N ILE A 308 17.93 -13.48 3.11
CA ILE A 308 17.46 -12.55 4.12
C ILE A 308 16.09 -11.99 3.72
N TYR A 309 15.18 -11.92 4.68
CA TYR A 309 13.88 -11.29 4.51
C TYR A 309 13.95 -9.82 4.96
N THR A 310 13.95 -8.82 4.09
CA THR A 310 13.66 -8.88 2.64
C THR A 310 14.39 -7.79 1.85
N ALA A 311 14.41 -7.92 0.52
CA ALA A 311 15.07 -6.97 -0.39
C ALA A 311 14.52 -5.54 -0.24
N THR A 312 13.19 -5.39 -0.35
CA THR A 312 12.46 -4.11 -0.39
C THR A 312 11.09 -4.22 0.24
N ASP A 313 10.49 -3.07 0.59
CA ASP A 313 9.05 -2.86 0.76
C ASP A 313 8.28 -3.97 1.50
N HIS A 314 8.68 -4.22 2.74
CA HIS A 314 7.80 -4.84 3.71
C HIS A 314 8.09 -4.18 5.05
N GLN A 315 7.24 -3.23 5.43
CA GLN A 315 7.36 -2.48 6.70
C GLN A 315 8.82 -2.04 6.96
N ASN A 316 9.42 -2.42 8.10
CA ASN A 316 10.77 -2.03 8.50
C ASN A 316 11.85 -3.10 8.25
N PHE A 317 11.57 -4.14 7.45
CA PHE A 317 12.50 -5.26 7.19
C PHE A 317 13.50 -5.04 6.04
N GLY A 318 13.27 -4.02 5.21
CA GLY A 318 13.95 -3.88 3.91
C GLY A 318 15.45 -3.57 4.01
N LEU A 319 16.25 -4.20 3.16
CA LEU A 319 17.65 -3.80 2.94
C LEU A 319 17.76 -2.50 2.15
N VAL A 320 16.79 -2.24 1.29
CA VAL A 320 16.69 -1.04 0.46
C VAL A 320 15.29 -0.46 0.64
N THR A 321 15.23 0.85 0.83
CA THR A 321 13.99 1.63 0.85
C THR A 321 13.96 2.57 -0.34
N GLY A 322 12.77 2.80 -0.91
CA GLY A 322 12.62 3.57 -2.15
C GLY A 322 13.31 2.90 -3.33
N VAL A 323 14.03 3.68 -4.14
CA VAL A 323 14.63 3.21 -5.41
C VAL A 323 16.08 2.72 -5.24
N ASP A 324 16.86 3.30 -4.34
CA ASP A 324 18.29 2.99 -4.18
C ASP A 324 18.85 3.30 -2.79
N THR A 325 17.99 3.63 -1.81
CA THR A 325 18.46 4.00 -0.47
C THR A 325 18.74 2.76 0.36
N VAL A 326 20.03 2.50 0.60
CA VAL A 326 20.48 1.36 1.41
C VAL A 326 20.28 1.65 2.90
N THR A 327 19.49 0.80 3.58
CA THR A 327 19.28 0.90 5.04
C THR A 327 20.56 0.54 5.80
N THR A 328 20.61 0.81 7.11
CA THR A 328 21.78 0.42 7.92
C THR A 328 21.95 -1.11 7.94
N GLN A 329 20.85 -1.87 7.96
CA GLN A 329 20.86 -3.32 7.76
C GLN A 329 21.35 -3.70 6.35
N GLY A 330 20.87 -3.00 5.32
CA GLY A 330 21.32 -3.15 3.94
C GLY A 330 22.82 -2.96 3.77
N LYS A 331 23.41 -1.96 4.43
CA LYS A 331 24.86 -1.69 4.38
C LYS A 331 25.66 -2.85 4.98
N ALA A 332 25.19 -3.43 6.09
CA ALA A 332 25.81 -4.61 6.69
C ALA A 332 25.75 -5.83 5.75
N PHE A 333 24.61 -6.06 5.10
CA PHE A 333 24.44 -7.13 4.12
C PHE A 333 25.29 -6.92 2.86
N GLN A 334 25.30 -5.71 2.30
CA GLN A 334 26.12 -5.30 1.16
C GLN A 334 27.61 -5.53 1.44
N ALA A 335 28.08 -5.12 2.62
CA ALA A 335 29.48 -5.32 3.03
C ALA A 335 29.86 -6.80 3.06
N ALA A 336 28.96 -7.67 3.53
CA ALA A 336 29.20 -9.10 3.58
C ALA A 336 29.33 -9.74 2.18
N LEU A 337 28.64 -9.20 1.17
CA LEU A 337 28.70 -9.67 -0.22
C LEU A 337 29.89 -9.10 -0.99
N THR A 338 30.23 -7.83 -0.78
CA THR A 338 31.27 -7.11 -1.53
C THR A 338 32.66 -7.24 -0.95
N GLY A 339 32.78 -7.66 0.33
CA GLY A 339 34.06 -7.81 1.03
C GLY A 339 34.61 -6.50 1.59
N ASP A 340 33.82 -5.42 1.60
CA ASP A 340 34.18 -4.13 2.17
C ASP A 340 34.08 -4.15 3.71
N SER A 341 35.07 -3.60 4.40
CA SER A 341 35.04 -3.50 5.88
C SER A 341 34.20 -2.29 6.31
N VAL A 342 33.06 -2.53 6.95
CA VAL A 342 32.30 -1.50 7.68
C VAL A 342 32.82 -1.44 9.11
N SER A 343 33.07 -0.23 9.63
CA SER A 343 33.39 -0.04 11.05
C SER A 343 32.16 -0.38 11.90
N THR A 344 32.07 -1.61 12.38
CA THR A 344 31.08 -2.01 13.38
C THR A 344 31.50 -1.52 14.76
N PRO A 345 30.58 -1.03 15.62
CA PRO A 345 30.88 -0.86 17.04
C PRO A 345 31.26 -2.21 17.65
N ASP A 346 32.52 -2.33 18.09
CA ASP A 346 33.03 -3.45 18.88
C ASP A 346 32.38 -3.46 20.27
N SER A 347 31.14 -3.94 20.41
CA SER A 347 30.67 -4.69 21.60
C SER A 347 29.15 -4.90 21.57
N LEU A 348 28.72 -6.08 21.09
CA LEU A 348 27.47 -6.70 21.55
C LEU A 348 27.74 -7.74 22.66
N ASP A 349 28.97 -7.78 23.19
CA ASP A 349 29.42 -8.76 24.18
C ASP A 349 29.47 -8.12 25.58
N SER A 350 28.33 -7.75 26.17
CA SER A 350 28.15 -7.69 27.64
C SER A 350 26.68 -7.46 28.03
N PRO A 351 26.08 -8.34 28.86
CA PRO A 351 24.72 -8.21 29.35
C PRO A 351 24.69 -7.41 30.66
N ASP A 352 23.96 -6.30 30.70
CA ASP A 352 23.49 -5.72 31.96
C ASP A 352 22.09 -6.27 32.28
N SER A 353 21.90 -6.62 33.55
CA SER A 353 20.92 -7.60 34.05
C SER A 353 19.46 -7.09 34.13
N PRO A 354 18.45 -7.99 34.02
CA PRO A 354 17.04 -7.64 34.10
C PRO A 354 16.52 -7.55 35.55
N GLU A 355 15.67 -6.56 35.83
CA GLU A 355 14.88 -6.48 37.07
C GLU A 355 13.51 -7.16 36.86
N SER A 356 13.11 -8.00 37.80
CA SER A 356 12.02 -8.99 37.67
C SER A 356 10.58 -8.42 37.80
N PRO A 357 9.57 -9.08 37.22
CA PRO A 357 8.18 -8.63 37.13
C PRO A 357 7.31 -9.04 38.35
N LYS A 358 6.13 -8.39 38.49
CA LYS A 358 5.08 -8.75 39.46
C LYS A 358 3.81 -9.27 38.74
N PRO A 359 3.09 -10.29 39.28
CA PRO A 359 2.16 -11.15 38.54
C PRO A 359 0.71 -10.62 38.41
N PRO A 360 -0.15 -11.30 37.60
CA PRO A 360 -1.44 -10.81 37.10
C PRO A 360 -2.64 -11.19 37.98
N GLU A 361 -3.75 -10.47 37.80
CA GLU A 361 -5.10 -10.90 38.20
C GLU A 361 -5.99 -11.05 36.96
N SER A 362 -6.85 -12.07 37.00
CA SER A 362 -7.79 -12.52 35.96
C SER A 362 -9.16 -12.78 36.63
N PRO A 363 -10.21 -13.27 35.94
CA PRO A 363 -11.22 -12.50 35.22
C PRO A 363 -12.66 -12.74 35.77
N GLY A 364 -13.63 -11.97 35.27
CA GLY A 364 -15.06 -12.32 35.29
C GLY A 364 -15.80 -11.45 34.29
N THR A 365 -16.91 -11.83 33.65
CA THR A 365 -17.65 -13.09 33.48
C THR A 365 -18.61 -12.81 32.31
N GLN A 366 -18.87 -13.80 31.45
CA GLN A 366 -19.86 -13.73 30.36
C GLN A 366 -21.29 -13.63 30.89
N ASP A 367 -22.19 -13.02 30.11
CA ASP A 367 -23.50 -13.61 29.77
C ASP A 367 -24.12 -12.94 28.53
N ALA A 368 -24.44 -13.78 27.54
CA ALA A 368 -25.46 -13.61 26.49
C ALA A 368 -26.60 -14.62 26.83
N PRO A 369 -27.79 -14.71 26.18
CA PRO A 369 -28.08 -14.40 24.76
C PRO A 369 -29.52 -13.90 24.42
N ALA A 370 -29.78 -13.54 23.15
CA ALA A 370 -30.84 -14.12 22.28
C ALA A 370 -31.23 -13.21 21.08
N SER A 371 -31.28 -13.83 19.89
CA SER A 371 -31.80 -13.37 18.58
C SER A 371 -33.30 -13.75 18.43
N PRO A 372 -34.05 -13.63 17.28
CA PRO A 372 -33.73 -13.13 15.91
C PRO A 372 -34.85 -12.32 15.17
N ALA A 373 -34.53 -11.76 13.99
CA ALA A 373 -35.26 -11.88 12.69
C ALA A 373 -35.21 -10.64 11.76
N SER A 374 -34.80 -10.86 10.49
CA SER A 374 -34.80 -9.95 9.31
C SER A 374 -36.20 -9.85 8.62
N PRO A 375 -36.39 -9.34 7.37
CA PRO A 375 -35.65 -8.35 6.54
C PRO A 375 -36.56 -7.25 5.91
N ALA A 376 -36.01 -6.13 5.42
CA ALA A 376 -36.58 -5.33 4.30
C ALA A 376 -35.57 -4.29 3.75
N SER A 377 -35.47 -4.20 2.42
CA SER A 377 -34.67 -3.24 1.62
C SER A 377 -35.51 -2.00 1.21
N PRO A 378 -35.07 -1.16 0.24
CA PRO A 378 -34.27 0.06 0.37
C PRO A 378 -35.06 1.34 -0.03
N ASP A 379 -34.71 2.54 0.47
CA ASP A 379 -34.67 3.79 -0.33
C ASP A 379 -34.38 5.07 0.48
N THR A 380 -33.76 6.02 -0.24
CA THR A 380 -33.54 7.47 -0.01
C THR A 380 -32.46 7.94 0.98
N GLN A 381 -31.36 8.43 0.38
CA GLN A 381 -30.40 9.38 0.97
C GLN A 381 -31.14 10.66 1.38
N ASP A 382 -30.99 11.05 2.65
CA ASP A 382 -31.39 12.36 3.18
C ASP A 382 -30.09 13.07 3.60
N SER A 383 -29.87 14.26 3.06
CA SER A 383 -28.79 15.17 3.46
C SER A 383 -28.82 15.38 4.98
N PRO A 384 -27.68 15.58 5.67
CA PRO A 384 -27.66 15.67 7.13
C PRO A 384 -28.37 16.93 7.63
N LYS A 385 -29.67 16.80 7.90
CA LYS A 385 -30.44 17.76 8.68
C LYS A 385 -29.98 17.72 10.14
N THR A 386 -29.55 18.87 10.64
CA THR A 386 -29.23 19.12 12.06
C THR A 386 -30.26 18.51 13.02
N PRO A 387 -29.86 17.58 13.92
CA PRO A 387 -30.72 17.12 14.99
C PRO A 387 -30.87 18.19 16.07
N GLY A 388 -32.11 18.37 16.53
CA GLY A 388 -32.48 19.26 17.62
C GLY A 388 -31.85 18.86 18.97
N SER A 389 -31.76 19.88 19.83
CA SER A 389 -31.08 19.91 21.13
C SER A 389 -31.40 18.75 22.08
N ASP A 390 -30.43 17.85 22.24
CA ASP A 390 -30.14 17.15 23.49
C ASP A 390 -28.96 17.85 24.19
N ALA A 391 -28.71 17.57 25.48
CA ALA A 391 -27.77 18.31 26.34
C ALA A 391 -26.43 18.66 25.64
N PRO A 392 -25.87 19.87 25.85
CA PRO A 392 -24.65 20.29 25.17
C PRO A 392 -23.54 19.28 25.43
N GLY A 393 -22.88 18.82 24.37
CA GLY A 393 -21.74 17.91 24.44
C GLY A 393 -20.59 18.48 25.27
N ASP A 394 -19.66 17.62 25.67
CA ASP A 394 -18.51 18.01 26.49
C ASP A 394 -17.66 19.06 25.76
N GLN A 395 -17.15 20.05 26.50
CA GLN A 395 -16.38 21.17 25.93
C GLN A 395 -14.96 21.15 26.47
N TYR A 396 -13.98 21.01 25.57
CA TYR A 396 -12.55 20.98 25.87
C TYR A 396 -11.84 22.11 25.13
N TYR A 397 -10.73 22.60 25.69
CA TYR A 397 -10.00 23.76 25.19
C TYR A 397 -8.50 23.47 25.12
N VAL A 398 -7.90 23.86 24.00
CA VAL A 398 -6.47 23.74 23.71
C VAL A 398 -5.93 25.12 23.35
N ALA A 399 -4.82 25.53 23.96
CA ALA A 399 -4.15 26.79 23.68
C ALA A 399 -2.63 26.63 23.77
N THR A 400 -1.87 27.37 22.97
CA THR A 400 -0.39 27.27 22.95
C THR A 400 0.29 27.69 24.26
N ASP A 401 -0.44 28.38 25.15
CA ASP A 401 -0.02 28.74 26.51
C ASP A 401 -0.68 27.89 27.61
N GLY A 402 -1.36 26.79 27.22
CA GLY A 402 -1.91 25.77 28.13
C GLY A 402 -0.83 24.85 28.74
N ASP A 403 -1.26 23.79 29.42
CA ASP A 403 -0.36 22.82 30.07
C ASP A 403 -0.94 21.39 30.05
N ASP A 404 -0.30 20.46 29.35
CA ASP A 404 -0.74 19.04 29.28
C ASP A 404 -0.51 18.26 30.60
N LYS A 405 0.21 18.81 31.56
CA LYS A 405 0.43 18.17 32.87
C LYS A 405 -0.54 18.63 33.94
N THR A 406 -0.97 19.89 33.86
CA THR A 406 -1.78 20.52 34.91
C THR A 406 -3.12 21.07 34.42
N GLY A 407 -3.27 21.25 33.11
CA GLY A 407 -4.53 21.58 32.46
C GLY A 407 -5.52 20.43 32.55
N ASP A 408 -6.79 20.76 32.75
CA ASP A 408 -7.89 19.80 32.81
C ASP A 408 -8.77 19.85 31.55
N GLY A 409 -8.35 20.60 30.53
CA GLY A 409 -9.07 20.79 29.29
C GLY A 409 -10.21 21.80 29.41
N SER A 410 -10.44 22.44 30.56
CA SER A 410 -11.41 23.52 30.69
C SER A 410 -10.90 24.83 30.07
N GLN A 411 -11.80 25.76 29.77
CA GLN A 411 -11.42 27.07 29.22
C GLN A 411 -10.47 27.86 30.14
N ALA A 412 -10.54 27.65 31.46
CA ALA A 412 -9.67 28.30 32.43
C ALA A 412 -8.28 27.65 32.54
N HIS A 413 -8.20 26.35 32.23
CA HIS A 413 -6.99 25.54 32.31
C HIS A 413 -6.87 24.64 31.08
N PRO A 414 -6.65 25.25 29.88
CA PRO A 414 -6.61 24.51 28.63
C PRO A 414 -5.39 23.58 28.58
N TRP A 415 -5.51 22.54 27.77
CA TRP A 415 -4.37 21.72 27.38
C TRP A 415 -3.44 22.51 26.43
N ALA A 416 -2.17 22.12 26.39
CA ALA A 416 -1.16 22.76 25.55
C ALA A 416 -1.20 22.23 24.10
N THR A 417 -1.52 20.94 23.92
CA THR A 417 -1.44 20.28 22.61
C THR A 417 -2.76 19.66 22.17
N ILE A 418 -2.97 19.61 20.84
CA ILE A 418 -4.14 18.96 20.23
C ILE A 418 -4.04 17.44 20.40
N GLN A 419 -2.84 16.88 20.30
CA GLN A 419 -2.60 15.45 20.52
C GLN A 419 -3.01 15.02 21.94
N HIS A 420 -2.63 15.79 22.96
CA HIS A 420 -3.06 15.50 24.31
C HIS A 420 -4.59 15.55 24.45
N ALA A 421 -5.25 16.52 23.81
CA ALA A 421 -6.70 16.55 23.75
C ALA A 421 -7.28 15.27 23.12
N ALA A 422 -6.76 14.83 21.97
CA ALA A 422 -7.22 13.61 21.29
C ALA A 422 -7.10 12.35 22.17
N GLU A 423 -6.12 12.30 23.08
CA GLU A 423 -5.91 11.20 24.03
C GLU A 423 -6.82 11.26 25.26
N GLN A 424 -7.24 12.46 25.69
CA GLN A 424 -7.96 12.67 26.95
C GLN A 424 -9.47 12.87 26.79
N VAL A 425 -9.92 13.30 25.61
CA VAL A 425 -11.32 13.64 25.38
C VAL A 425 -12.25 12.47 25.65
N LYS A 426 -13.40 12.79 26.24
CA LYS A 426 -14.51 11.87 26.42
C LYS A 426 -15.69 12.39 25.63
N VAL A 427 -16.39 11.47 24.98
CA VAL A 427 -17.57 11.78 24.18
C VAL A 427 -18.82 11.43 24.98
N ALA A 428 -19.56 12.45 25.42
CA ALA A 428 -20.84 12.30 26.07
C ALA A 428 -21.96 12.07 25.04
N SER A 429 -23.20 11.83 25.51
CA SER A 429 -24.34 11.58 24.61
C SER A 429 -24.66 12.73 23.65
N GLY A 430 -24.25 13.96 23.98
CA GLY A 430 -24.36 15.14 23.11
C GLY A 430 -23.14 15.37 22.22
N GLY A 431 -22.17 14.45 22.19
CA GLY A 431 -20.88 14.61 21.54
C GLY A 431 -19.84 15.29 22.43
N ALA A 432 -18.75 15.72 21.81
CA ALA A 432 -17.71 16.52 22.42
C ALA A 432 -17.12 17.52 21.41
N THR A 433 -16.69 18.69 21.89
CA THR A 433 -16.02 19.72 21.10
C THR A 433 -14.69 20.08 21.74
N VAL A 434 -13.63 20.02 20.96
CA VAL A 434 -12.27 20.48 21.29
C VAL A 434 -12.04 21.80 20.55
N HIS A 435 -12.16 22.89 21.29
CA HIS A 435 -11.84 24.24 20.84
C HIS A 435 -10.33 24.44 20.82
N VAL A 436 -9.78 24.80 19.66
CA VAL A 436 -8.35 25.04 19.49
C VAL A 436 -8.13 26.52 19.18
N ALA A 437 -7.48 27.20 20.12
CA ALA A 437 -7.18 28.61 20.01
C ALA A 437 -6.14 28.89 18.90
N ASP A 438 -6.07 30.16 18.48
CA ASP A 438 -5.08 30.64 17.52
C ASP A 438 -3.65 30.29 17.98
N GLY A 439 -2.83 29.76 17.06
CA GLY A 439 -1.47 29.36 17.38
C GLY A 439 -0.88 28.40 16.37
N THR A 440 0.37 28.01 16.61
CA THR A 440 1.05 26.96 15.83
C THR A 440 1.35 25.78 16.72
N TYR A 441 0.76 24.65 16.37
CA TYR A 441 0.88 23.36 17.01
C TYR A 441 1.84 22.49 16.19
N LYS A 442 2.93 22.05 16.82
CA LYS A 442 4.07 21.40 16.14
C LYS A 442 4.04 19.88 16.23
N ASP A 443 3.06 19.34 16.92
CA ASP A 443 2.86 17.92 17.05
C ASP A 443 1.83 17.48 16.00
N ALA A 444 2.03 16.28 15.46
CA ALA A 444 0.99 15.62 14.68
C ALA A 444 -0.14 15.17 15.61
N VAL A 445 -1.33 15.04 15.04
CA VAL A 445 -2.54 14.60 15.77
C VAL A 445 -2.93 13.22 15.27
N GLU A 446 -2.96 12.22 16.15
CA GLU A 446 -3.57 10.92 15.91
C GLU A 446 -4.78 10.76 16.83
N ASN A 447 -5.98 10.85 16.27
CA ASN A 447 -7.22 10.59 16.99
C ASN A 447 -7.65 9.13 16.82
N LYS A 448 -7.92 8.45 17.93
CA LYS A 448 -8.49 7.08 17.97
C LYS A 448 -9.92 7.05 18.53
N THR A 449 -10.43 8.19 18.97
CA THR A 449 -11.71 8.28 19.66
C THR A 449 -12.83 8.56 18.65
N SER A 450 -13.85 7.71 18.63
CA SER A 450 -15.05 7.92 17.82
C SER A 450 -16.07 8.81 18.53
N GLY A 451 -16.80 9.58 17.74
CA GLY A 451 -18.12 10.07 18.11
C GLY A 451 -19.19 8.99 17.94
N HIS A 452 -20.43 9.42 17.74
CA HIS A 452 -21.53 8.55 17.33
C HIS A 452 -22.60 9.35 16.59
N ALA A 453 -23.56 8.66 15.94
CA ALA A 453 -24.62 9.29 15.13
C ALA A 453 -25.42 10.41 15.84
N GLY A 454 -25.58 10.33 17.16
CA GLY A 454 -26.26 11.36 17.97
C GLY A 454 -25.37 12.50 18.51
N GLY A 455 -24.06 12.48 18.23
CA GLY A 455 -23.09 13.36 18.89
C GLY A 455 -21.67 13.10 18.39
N TYR A 456 -21.15 14.03 17.58
CA TYR A 456 -19.81 13.93 17.01
C TYR A 456 -18.74 14.28 18.06
N LEU A 457 -17.53 13.76 17.86
CA LEU A 457 -16.33 14.40 18.38
C LEU A 457 -15.89 15.46 17.37
N THR A 458 -15.77 16.71 17.78
CA THR A 458 -15.42 17.83 16.89
C THR A 458 -14.12 18.47 17.35
N PHE A 459 -13.09 18.47 16.50
CA PHE A 459 -11.94 19.33 16.65
C PHE A 459 -12.18 20.58 15.80
N VAL A 460 -12.15 21.76 16.41
CA VAL A 460 -12.47 23.02 15.72
C VAL A 460 -11.47 24.11 16.06
N ALA A 461 -10.96 24.78 15.04
CA ALA A 461 -10.23 26.03 15.21
C ALA A 461 -11.20 27.16 15.59
N ASP A 462 -10.93 27.88 16.68
CA ASP A 462 -11.82 28.97 17.13
C ASP A 462 -11.97 30.08 16.08
N HIS A 463 -10.92 30.30 15.28
CA HIS A 463 -10.97 31.13 14.08
C HIS A 463 -10.36 30.37 12.91
N ARG A 464 -11.11 30.33 11.79
CA ARG A 464 -10.71 29.66 10.54
C ARG A 464 -9.26 30.03 10.16
N TRP A 465 -8.43 29.00 10.06
CA TRP A 465 -7.03 28.98 9.66
C TRP A 465 -6.06 29.69 10.62
N LYS A 466 -6.48 29.99 11.85
CA LYS A 466 -5.60 30.59 12.87
C LYS A 466 -5.01 29.57 13.83
N ALA A 467 -5.61 28.39 13.98
CA ALA A 467 -4.97 27.22 14.56
C ALA A 467 -4.23 26.44 13.45
N LYS A 468 -2.89 26.47 13.51
CA LYS A 468 -2.00 25.88 12.50
C LYS A 468 -1.41 24.57 13.01
N ILE A 469 -1.64 23.47 12.30
CA ILE A 469 -1.02 22.17 12.56
C ILE A 469 0.16 22.03 11.60
N ALA A 470 1.37 22.14 12.14
CA ALA A 470 2.60 22.25 11.35
C ALA A 470 3.74 21.41 11.97
N PRO A 471 3.64 20.07 11.96
CA PRO A 471 4.71 19.21 12.44
C PRO A 471 5.95 19.30 11.56
N THR A 472 7.12 19.12 12.18
CA THR A 472 8.41 19.13 11.48
C THR A 472 8.88 17.75 11.04
N SER A 473 8.25 16.68 11.54
CA SER A 473 8.56 15.29 11.20
C SER A 473 7.35 14.40 11.48
N SER A 474 6.44 14.30 10.51
CA SER A 474 5.32 13.35 10.53
C SER A 474 4.96 12.94 9.12
N ALA A 475 4.53 11.68 8.96
CA ALA A 475 3.95 11.19 7.72
C ALA A 475 2.55 11.80 7.47
N ILE A 476 1.82 12.17 8.52
CA ILE A 476 0.46 12.73 8.45
C ILE A 476 0.28 13.77 9.57
N PRO A 477 0.03 15.06 9.27
CA PRO A 477 -0.24 16.07 10.28
C PRO A 477 -1.49 15.84 11.12
N PHE A 478 -2.58 15.40 10.50
CA PHE A 478 -3.81 15.01 11.21
C PHE A 478 -4.32 13.67 10.71
N GLU A 479 -4.24 12.65 11.56
CA GLU A 479 -4.72 11.30 11.31
C GLU A 479 -5.92 11.00 12.21
N ASN A 480 -7.06 10.65 11.61
CA ASN A 480 -8.26 10.25 12.33
C ASN A 480 -8.57 8.78 12.09
N ARG A 481 -8.61 7.97 13.14
CA ARG A 481 -9.03 6.57 13.12
C ARG A 481 -10.45 6.33 13.66
N GLY A 482 -11.08 7.37 14.21
CA GLY A 482 -12.44 7.28 14.75
C GLY A 482 -13.53 7.48 13.70
N ASP A 483 -14.75 7.06 14.05
CA ASP A 483 -15.97 7.35 13.28
C ASP A 483 -16.69 8.58 13.86
N TYR A 484 -17.52 9.26 13.08
CA TYR A 484 -18.30 10.42 13.53
C TYR A 484 -17.42 11.53 14.15
N VAL A 485 -16.31 11.85 13.50
CA VAL A 485 -15.36 12.89 13.90
C VAL A 485 -15.42 14.06 12.93
N ARG A 486 -15.39 15.28 13.45
CA ARG A 486 -15.26 16.51 12.64
C ARG A 486 -13.90 17.15 12.84
N VAL A 487 -13.28 17.59 11.74
CA VAL A 487 -12.02 18.35 11.71
C VAL A 487 -12.29 19.65 10.99
N GLU A 488 -12.37 20.75 11.73
CA GLU A 488 -12.97 22.00 11.25
C GLU A 488 -12.03 23.21 11.33
N GLY A 489 -11.84 23.87 10.20
CA GLY A 489 -11.27 25.22 10.12
C GLY A 489 -9.78 25.34 10.41
N PHE A 490 -9.00 24.26 10.39
CA PHE A 490 -7.55 24.29 10.62
C PHE A 490 -6.78 24.76 9.39
N ASP A 491 -5.58 25.29 9.63
CA ASP A 491 -4.51 25.45 8.62
C ASP A 491 -3.52 24.30 8.85
N VAL A 492 -3.34 23.42 7.86
CA VAL A 492 -2.59 22.16 8.01
C VAL A 492 -1.48 22.11 6.97
N THR A 493 -0.26 21.91 7.44
CA THR A 493 0.94 21.87 6.59
C THR A 493 2.01 20.94 7.16
N SER A 494 3.00 20.56 6.36
CA SER A 494 4.14 19.76 6.80
C SER A 494 5.38 20.04 5.98
N ALA A 495 6.57 19.97 6.58
CA ALA A 495 7.81 20.15 5.83
C ALA A 495 8.13 18.90 4.99
N GLY A 496 7.84 18.95 3.68
CA GLY A 496 8.44 18.14 2.60
C GLY A 496 8.21 16.62 2.58
N GLY A 497 7.91 15.98 3.72
CA GLY A 497 7.91 14.51 3.86
C GLY A 497 6.59 13.87 4.25
N ALA A 498 5.53 14.64 4.52
CA ALA A 498 4.20 14.09 4.77
C ALA A 498 3.62 13.46 3.50
N TRP A 499 2.91 12.34 3.66
CA TRP A 499 2.26 11.61 2.57
C TRP A 499 0.82 12.06 2.41
N SER A 500 0.15 12.39 3.52
CA SER A 500 -1.18 12.99 3.55
C SER A 500 -1.20 14.20 4.49
N GLY A 501 -2.07 15.18 4.26
CA GLY A 501 -2.28 16.31 5.16
C GLY A 501 -3.28 15.96 6.27
N ILE A 502 -4.50 15.58 5.88
CA ILE A 502 -5.56 15.08 6.75
C ILE A 502 -6.03 13.73 6.21
N LEU A 503 -5.83 12.66 6.97
CA LEU A 503 -6.26 11.31 6.60
C LEU A 503 -7.33 10.79 7.57
N THR A 504 -8.44 10.27 7.05
CA THR A 504 -9.48 9.63 7.86
C THR A 504 -9.63 8.15 7.54
N TRP A 505 -9.51 7.27 8.53
CA TRP A 505 -9.69 5.82 8.35
C TRP A 505 -11.09 5.34 8.72
N GLY A 506 -11.80 6.10 9.57
CA GLY A 506 -13.17 5.76 9.99
C GLY A 506 -14.23 6.26 9.02
N ALA A 507 -15.49 5.93 9.32
CA ALA A 507 -16.67 6.30 8.56
C ALA A 507 -17.43 7.48 9.19
N HIS A 508 -18.33 8.10 8.41
CA HIS A 508 -19.18 9.22 8.85
C HIS A 508 -18.42 10.43 9.38
N ASN A 509 -17.18 10.64 8.91
CA ASN A 509 -16.35 11.77 9.32
C ASN A 509 -16.62 13.01 8.47
N VAL A 510 -16.32 14.19 9.02
CA VAL A 510 -16.45 15.47 8.30
C VAL A 510 -15.13 16.24 8.38
N VAL A 511 -14.51 16.50 7.24
CA VAL A 511 -13.34 17.38 7.11
C VAL A 511 -13.81 18.66 6.45
N GLN A 512 -13.93 19.74 7.22
CA GLN A 512 -14.64 20.93 6.76
C GLN A 512 -13.87 22.24 6.96
N GLY A 513 -13.87 23.08 5.92
CA GLY A 513 -13.38 24.46 6.03
C GLY A 513 -11.88 24.60 6.27
N ASN A 514 -11.10 23.52 6.13
CA ASN A 514 -9.66 23.52 6.39
C ASN A 514 -8.88 24.12 5.21
N HIS A 515 -7.67 24.62 5.48
CA HIS A 515 -6.68 24.98 4.48
C HIS A 515 -5.52 23.98 4.60
N VAL A 516 -5.38 23.09 3.62
CA VAL A 516 -4.35 22.05 3.63
C VAL A 516 -3.36 22.33 2.52
N HIS A 517 -2.11 22.60 2.90
CA HIS A 517 -1.13 23.10 1.95
C HIS A 517 0.30 22.66 2.24
N ASP A 518 1.13 22.73 1.20
CA ASP A 518 2.54 22.35 1.21
C ASP A 518 2.78 20.91 1.68
N ILE A 519 1.85 20.01 1.36
CA ILE A 519 2.00 18.58 1.68
C ILE A 519 2.80 17.91 0.58
N ARG A 520 3.81 17.13 0.97
CA ARG A 520 4.62 16.32 0.05
C ARG A 520 5.32 17.15 -1.05
N THR A 521 5.68 18.40 -0.76
CA THR A 521 6.27 19.34 -1.74
C THR A 521 7.70 19.02 -2.15
N GLU A 522 8.43 18.27 -1.32
CA GLU A 522 9.81 17.85 -1.58
C GLU A 522 9.87 16.34 -1.81
N ILE A 523 9.90 15.92 -3.08
CA ILE A 523 10.07 14.51 -3.41
C ILE A 523 11.28 14.29 -4.32
N GLY A 524 11.94 13.14 -4.17
CA GLY A 524 13.10 12.76 -4.97
C GLY A 524 12.76 12.67 -6.46
N SER A 525 13.77 12.72 -7.34
CA SER A 525 13.56 12.71 -8.79
C SER A 525 12.85 11.45 -9.34
N GLY A 526 12.66 10.39 -8.53
CA GLY A 526 11.95 9.14 -8.89
C GLY A 526 10.53 8.98 -8.31
N ASP A 527 10.08 9.84 -7.40
CA ASP A 527 8.87 9.61 -6.60
C ASP A 527 7.55 9.82 -7.38
N CYS A 528 7.60 10.41 -8.58
CA CYS A 528 6.46 10.48 -9.50
C CYS A 528 6.39 9.32 -10.50
N THR A 529 7.26 8.32 -10.36
CA THR A 529 7.36 7.19 -11.30
C THR A 529 7.15 5.83 -10.63
N GLY A 530 6.77 5.80 -9.34
CA GLY A 530 6.42 4.58 -8.63
C GLY A 530 6.07 4.81 -7.16
N SER A 531 4.76 4.78 -6.86
CA SER A 531 4.13 4.52 -5.55
C SER A 531 4.85 5.05 -4.29
N PRO A 532 4.84 6.36 -4.09
CA PRO A 532 4.24 6.75 -2.83
C PRO A 532 3.16 7.76 -3.13
N GLY A 533 1.93 7.23 -3.14
CA GLY A 533 0.73 8.04 -3.29
C GLY A 533 0.67 9.09 -2.19
N GLY A 534 -0.06 10.16 -2.42
CA GLY A 534 -0.26 11.16 -1.40
C GLY A 534 -1.44 12.05 -1.71
N ASP A 535 -1.81 12.84 -0.73
CA ASP A 535 -2.99 13.68 -0.80
C ASP A 535 -2.87 14.85 0.16
N GLY A 536 -3.63 15.92 -0.10
CA GLY A 536 -3.89 16.92 0.91
C GLY A 536 -4.89 16.36 1.92
N ILE A 537 -6.01 15.84 1.41
CA ILE A 537 -7.07 15.22 2.21
C ILE A 537 -7.44 13.88 1.59
N GLY A 538 -7.57 12.83 2.40
CA GLY A 538 -7.95 11.50 1.92
C GLY A 538 -8.63 10.66 2.97
N ASP A 539 -9.11 9.49 2.54
CA ASP A 539 -9.59 8.43 3.41
C ASP A 539 -9.20 7.03 2.93
N ASP A 540 -9.55 6.03 3.75
CA ASP A 540 -9.25 4.63 3.47
C ASP A 540 -10.29 3.99 2.54
N GLY A 541 -9.88 3.06 1.68
CA GLY A 541 -10.79 2.37 0.77
C GLY A 541 -11.86 1.50 1.45
N SER A 542 -11.76 1.29 2.76
CA SER A 542 -12.78 0.60 3.57
C SER A 542 -13.72 1.52 4.33
N SER A 543 -13.50 2.85 4.32
CA SER A 543 -14.44 3.81 4.94
C SER A 543 -15.66 4.08 4.08
N SER A 544 -16.67 4.70 4.69
CA SER A 544 -17.85 5.16 3.98
C SER A 544 -18.46 6.41 4.61
N ASP A 545 -19.26 7.10 3.79
CA ASP A 545 -20.10 8.21 4.19
C ASP A 545 -19.30 9.38 4.82
N ASN A 546 -18.05 9.58 4.38
CA ASN A 546 -17.23 10.70 4.79
C ASN A 546 -17.59 11.95 3.97
N ALA A 547 -17.41 13.13 4.55
CA ALA A 547 -17.71 14.40 3.90
C ALA A 547 -16.50 15.34 3.94
N PHE A 548 -16.01 15.75 2.77
CA PHE A 548 -14.96 16.76 2.62
C PHE A 548 -15.59 18.02 2.02
N VAL A 549 -15.79 19.04 2.86
CA VAL A 549 -16.66 20.19 2.54
C VAL A 549 -15.95 21.52 2.73
N GLY A 550 -15.96 22.39 1.71
CA GLY A 550 -15.47 23.77 1.85
C GLY A 550 -13.98 23.89 2.17
N ASN A 551 -13.17 22.88 1.86
CA ASN A 551 -11.73 22.92 2.10
C ASN A 551 -11.00 23.69 0.98
N GLN A 552 -9.91 24.36 1.33
CA GLN A 552 -8.92 24.86 0.38
C GLN A 552 -7.72 23.90 0.42
N VAL A 553 -7.36 23.32 -0.72
CA VAL A 553 -6.28 22.33 -0.80
C VAL A 553 -5.34 22.70 -1.93
N ASP A 554 -4.07 22.98 -1.60
CA ASP A 554 -3.11 23.46 -2.59
C ASP A 554 -1.65 23.14 -2.30
N HIS A 555 -0.81 23.28 -3.33
CA HIS A 555 0.62 22.95 -3.27
C HIS A 555 0.84 21.54 -2.74
N ILE A 556 0.12 20.58 -3.31
CA ILE A 556 0.22 19.16 -2.94
C ILE A 556 1.12 18.44 -3.95
N GLY A 557 2.21 17.86 -3.45
CA GLY A 557 3.25 17.27 -4.30
C GLY A 557 4.24 18.32 -4.85
N PRO A 558 5.21 17.89 -5.68
CA PRO A 558 6.26 18.73 -6.24
C PRO A 558 5.77 19.63 -7.39
N TYR A 559 4.66 20.34 -7.23
CA TYR A 559 4.10 21.22 -8.25
C TYR A 559 5.13 22.26 -8.72
N PRO A 560 5.24 22.57 -10.04
CA PRO A 560 4.37 22.20 -11.16
C PRO A 560 4.73 20.88 -11.86
N ARG A 561 5.60 20.05 -11.25
CA ARG A 561 5.90 18.72 -11.80
C ARG A 561 4.66 17.83 -11.66
N GLU A 562 4.23 17.25 -12.76
CA GLU A 562 3.17 16.22 -12.76
C GLU A 562 3.61 15.00 -11.94
N CYS A 563 2.68 14.52 -11.12
CA CYS A 563 2.82 13.35 -10.27
C CYS A 563 1.46 12.67 -10.13
N GLU A 564 1.19 11.68 -10.98
CA GLU A 564 -0.13 11.03 -11.13
C GLU A 564 -0.66 10.31 -9.88
N TYR A 565 0.09 10.29 -8.78
CA TYR A 565 -0.26 9.61 -7.53
C TYR A 565 -0.36 10.55 -6.32
N ILE A 566 -0.12 11.86 -6.50
CA ILE A 566 -0.16 12.84 -5.40
C ILE A 566 -1.25 13.86 -5.70
N HIS A 567 -2.40 13.77 -5.03
CA HIS A 567 -3.63 14.47 -5.38
C HIS A 567 -3.97 15.59 -4.39
N GLY A 568 -4.88 16.48 -4.77
CA GLY A 568 -5.43 17.43 -3.80
C GLY A 568 -6.29 16.70 -2.77
N ILE A 569 -7.45 16.22 -3.22
CA ILE A 569 -8.39 15.42 -2.42
C ILE A 569 -8.48 14.03 -3.03
N TYR A 570 -8.23 12.99 -2.22
CA TYR A 570 -8.19 11.58 -2.65
C TYR A 570 -9.12 10.69 -1.82
N PRO A 571 -10.44 10.73 -2.06
CA PRO A 571 -11.35 9.83 -1.38
C PRO A 571 -11.34 8.44 -2.04
N SER A 572 -11.37 7.43 -1.21
CA SER A 572 -11.39 6.01 -1.57
C SER A 572 -12.63 5.29 -1.02
N GLY A 573 -13.35 5.91 -0.07
CA GLY A 573 -14.54 5.37 0.55
C GLY A 573 -15.79 5.35 -0.33
N ALA A 574 -16.81 4.63 0.16
CA ALA A 574 -18.12 4.59 -0.48
C ALA A 574 -19.05 5.70 0.05
N ASN A 575 -19.90 6.25 -0.81
CA ASN A 575 -20.88 7.31 -0.49
C ASN A 575 -20.28 8.61 0.04
N ASP A 576 -19.02 8.89 -0.28
CA ASP A 576 -18.39 10.13 0.18
C ASP A 576 -18.97 11.37 -0.51
N VAL A 577 -18.93 12.48 0.21
CA VAL A 577 -19.48 13.78 -0.22
C VAL A 577 -18.35 14.80 -0.33
N ILE A 578 -18.09 15.28 -1.54
CA ILE A 578 -17.02 16.22 -1.87
C ILE A 578 -17.64 17.50 -2.39
N GLN A 579 -17.77 18.50 -1.51
CA GLN A 579 -18.60 19.68 -1.74
C GLN A 579 -17.85 20.99 -1.50
N ASP A 580 -18.09 21.99 -2.35
CA ASP A 580 -17.53 23.34 -2.22
C ASP A 580 -16.01 23.41 -2.01
N ASN A 581 -15.24 22.38 -2.38
CA ASN A 581 -13.79 22.43 -2.19
C ASN A 581 -13.14 23.26 -3.29
N ILE A 582 -12.05 23.93 -2.93
CA ILE A 582 -11.20 24.68 -3.85
C ILE A 582 -9.85 23.94 -3.90
N THR A 583 -9.52 23.36 -5.05
CA THR A 583 -8.30 22.57 -5.24
C THR A 583 -7.45 23.13 -6.38
N TYR A 584 -6.17 23.41 -6.11
CA TYR A 584 -5.27 23.93 -7.13
C TYR A 584 -3.80 23.62 -6.85
N ASN A 585 -2.93 23.79 -7.86
CA ASN A 585 -1.50 23.53 -7.74
C ASN A 585 -1.14 22.15 -7.14
N SER A 586 -1.95 21.13 -7.41
CA SER A 586 -1.62 19.74 -7.09
C SER A 586 -0.80 19.13 -8.22
N SER A 587 0.18 18.30 -7.88
CA SER A 587 0.99 17.58 -8.86
C SER A 587 0.21 16.51 -9.62
N GLY A 588 -0.78 15.89 -8.97
CA GLY A 588 -1.78 15.02 -9.59
C GLY A 588 -3.11 15.76 -9.74
N SER A 589 -4.21 15.01 -9.82
CA SER A 589 -5.53 15.63 -9.94
C SER A 589 -5.91 16.48 -8.72
N GLY A 590 -6.72 17.52 -8.93
CA GLY A 590 -7.30 18.29 -7.83
C GLY A 590 -8.21 17.43 -6.95
N ILE A 591 -9.09 16.63 -7.57
CA ILE A 591 -9.93 15.63 -6.89
C ILE A 591 -9.77 14.28 -7.63
N ARG A 592 -9.49 13.19 -6.91
CA ARG A 592 -9.39 11.86 -7.52
C ARG A 592 -10.05 10.79 -6.65
N PHE A 593 -10.91 9.98 -7.26
CA PHE A 593 -11.47 8.79 -6.64
C PHE A 593 -10.82 7.51 -7.16
N ASN A 594 -10.59 6.54 -6.26
CA ASN A 594 -10.06 5.20 -6.58
C ASN A 594 -10.40 4.17 -5.48
N HIS A 595 -10.00 2.89 -5.63
CA HIS A 595 -9.99 1.87 -4.57
C HIS A 595 -11.35 1.48 -3.92
N ASN A 596 -12.40 1.29 -4.73
CA ASN A 596 -13.79 0.88 -4.38
C ASN A 596 -14.84 1.97 -4.23
N ALA A 597 -14.53 3.21 -4.59
CA ALA A 597 -15.49 4.29 -4.52
C ALA A 597 -16.76 4.03 -5.37
N THR A 598 -17.93 4.18 -4.75
CA THR A 598 -19.26 4.12 -5.37
C THR A 598 -20.20 5.05 -4.61
N GLY A 599 -21.23 5.59 -5.27
CA GLY A 599 -22.25 6.41 -4.61
C GLY A 599 -21.79 7.80 -4.19
N ALA A 600 -20.60 8.24 -4.63
CA ALA A 600 -20.04 9.51 -4.20
C ALA A 600 -20.73 10.71 -4.88
N THR A 601 -20.80 11.82 -4.15
CA THR A 601 -21.35 13.09 -4.62
C THR A 601 -20.20 14.11 -4.72
N ILE A 602 -19.90 14.60 -5.93
CA ILE A 602 -18.84 15.57 -6.19
C ILE A 602 -19.50 16.83 -6.75
N THR A 603 -19.81 17.81 -5.89
CA THR A 603 -20.64 18.94 -6.28
C THR A 603 -20.10 20.29 -5.86
N ASN A 604 -20.35 21.31 -6.68
CA ASN A 604 -20.01 22.70 -6.39
C ASN A 604 -18.51 22.95 -6.10
N ASN A 605 -17.61 22.09 -6.58
CA ASN A 605 -16.17 22.30 -6.37
C ASN A 605 -15.58 23.25 -7.42
N LEU A 606 -14.47 23.90 -7.06
CA LEU A 606 -13.57 24.61 -7.98
C LEU A 606 -12.23 23.88 -8.05
N SER A 607 -11.88 23.36 -9.22
CA SER A 607 -10.61 22.66 -9.45
C SER A 607 -9.84 23.29 -10.62
N PHE A 608 -8.65 23.84 -10.34
CA PHE A 608 -7.88 24.55 -11.35
C PHE A 608 -6.37 24.43 -11.24
N ALA A 609 -5.67 24.68 -12.35
CA ALA A 609 -4.21 24.76 -12.42
C ALA A 609 -3.45 23.55 -11.86
N ASN A 610 -4.08 22.37 -11.78
CA ASN A 610 -3.41 21.13 -11.38
C ASN A 610 -2.54 20.58 -12.52
N ALA A 611 -1.45 19.90 -12.17
CA ALA A 611 -0.50 19.35 -13.15
C ALA A 611 -1.01 18.07 -13.83
N ASP A 612 -2.17 17.55 -13.41
CA ASP A 612 -2.90 16.45 -14.05
C ASP A 612 -4.37 16.88 -14.36
N HIS A 613 -5.38 16.09 -13.99
CA HIS A 613 -6.79 16.37 -14.24
C HIS A 613 -7.41 17.32 -13.20
N GLY A 614 -8.53 17.95 -13.51
CA GLY A 614 -9.29 18.66 -12.49
C GLY A 614 -10.00 17.70 -11.53
N ILE A 615 -10.78 16.78 -12.10
CA ILE A 615 -11.46 15.69 -11.39
C ILE A 615 -11.16 14.38 -12.13
N PHE A 616 -10.88 13.30 -11.38
CA PHE A 616 -10.69 11.96 -11.92
C PHE A 616 -11.54 10.97 -11.15
N ILE A 617 -12.28 10.10 -11.84
CA ILE A 617 -13.05 9.02 -11.21
C ILE A 617 -12.65 7.63 -11.72
N SER A 618 -12.58 6.68 -10.78
CA SER A 618 -12.25 5.27 -10.96
C SER A 618 -12.78 4.49 -9.75
N GLY A 619 -13.22 3.25 -9.98
CA GLY A 619 -13.50 2.27 -8.94
C GLY A 619 -12.26 1.45 -8.56
N GLY A 620 -11.18 1.51 -9.34
CA GLY A 620 -9.97 0.70 -9.11
C GLY A 620 -10.03 -0.67 -9.81
N VAL A 621 -8.95 -1.44 -9.77
CA VAL A 621 -8.79 -2.63 -10.63
C VAL A 621 -9.83 -3.74 -10.41
N ASP A 622 -10.51 -3.74 -9.26
CA ASP A 622 -11.47 -4.78 -8.86
C ASP A 622 -12.91 -4.27 -8.59
N ALA A 623 -13.18 -2.98 -8.79
CA ALA A 623 -14.50 -2.40 -8.54
C ALA A 623 -14.92 -1.44 -9.66
N THR A 624 -16.24 -1.39 -9.89
CA THR A 624 -16.86 -0.44 -10.82
C THR A 624 -17.26 0.79 -10.02
N ALA A 625 -16.74 1.95 -10.39
CA ALA A 625 -17.26 3.21 -9.88
C ALA A 625 -18.64 3.43 -10.48
N ASP A 626 -19.66 3.36 -9.64
CA ASP A 626 -21.06 3.44 -10.03
C ASP A 626 -21.82 4.38 -9.08
N LYS A 627 -22.90 4.99 -9.58
CA LYS A 627 -23.78 5.92 -8.85
C LYS A 627 -23.10 7.20 -8.37
N PHE A 628 -22.08 7.66 -9.09
CA PHE A 628 -21.52 8.98 -8.86
C PHE A 628 -22.48 10.07 -9.33
N VAL A 629 -22.63 11.12 -8.54
CA VAL A 629 -23.27 12.38 -8.95
C VAL A 629 -22.19 13.45 -9.03
N ILE A 630 -21.90 13.93 -10.24
CA ILE A 630 -20.84 14.91 -10.50
C ILE A 630 -21.49 16.11 -11.15
N SER A 631 -21.78 17.13 -10.35
CA SER A 631 -22.55 18.28 -10.82
C SER A 631 -22.09 19.62 -10.27
N ASN A 632 -22.48 20.71 -10.92
CA ASN A 632 -22.17 22.07 -10.49
C ASN A 632 -20.68 22.37 -10.28
N ASN A 633 -19.74 21.60 -10.84
CA ASN A 633 -18.32 21.87 -10.63
C ASN A 633 -17.81 22.88 -11.66
N ILE A 634 -16.96 23.82 -11.23
CA ILE A 634 -16.12 24.63 -12.12
C ILE A 634 -14.75 23.96 -12.19
N VAL A 635 -14.36 23.51 -13.38
CA VAL A 635 -13.07 22.85 -13.60
C VAL A 635 -12.33 23.53 -14.74
N LEU A 636 -11.23 24.22 -14.44
CA LEU A 636 -10.53 25.02 -15.43
C LEU A 636 -9.00 24.95 -15.40
N ASP A 637 -8.38 25.17 -16.56
CA ASP A 637 -6.94 25.37 -16.70
C ASP A 637 -6.04 24.25 -16.11
N ASN A 638 -6.57 23.03 -15.99
CA ASN A 638 -5.78 21.87 -15.59
C ASN A 638 -4.92 21.37 -16.76
N ALA A 639 -3.78 20.74 -16.44
CA ALA A 639 -2.82 20.32 -17.45
C ALA A 639 -3.29 19.14 -18.31
N MET A 640 -4.28 18.39 -17.85
CA MET A 640 -4.95 17.31 -18.58
C MET A 640 -6.41 17.67 -18.90
N PHE A 641 -7.35 16.76 -18.69
CA PHE A 641 -8.79 16.97 -18.93
C PHE A 641 -9.45 17.65 -17.72
N GLY A 642 -10.60 18.30 -17.94
CA GLY A 642 -11.43 18.79 -16.85
C GLY A 642 -11.88 17.62 -15.96
N ILE A 643 -12.69 16.71 -16.53
CA ILE A 643 -13.13 15.51 -15.83
C ILE A 643 -12.63 14.27 -16.58
N ASN A 644 -11.84 13.44 -15.94
CA ASN A 644 -11.41 12.16 -16.48
C ASN A 644 -12.21 11.01 -15.89
N VAL A 645 -12.72 10.15 -16.77
CA VAL A 645 -13.54 8.99 -16.43
C VAL A 645 -12.79 7.76 -16.90
N ARG A 646 -12.33 6.94 -15.95
CA ARG A 646 -11.74 5.64 -16.28
C ARG A 646 -12.82 4.68 -16.77
N SER A 647 -12.44 3.70 -17.57
CA SER A 647 -13.35 2.76 -18.25
C SER A 647 -14.30 2.01 -17.31
N ASP A 648 -13.86 1.71 -16.10
CA ASP A 648 -14.64 1.12 -14.99
C ASP A 648 -15.56 2.12 -14.27
N ALA A 649 -15.42 3.42 -14.53
CA ALA A 649 -16.28 4.50 -14.06
C ALA A 649 -17.21 5.03 -15.18
N ASN A 650 -17.21 4.40 -16.36
CA ASN A 650 -18.07 4.79 -17.49
C ASN A 650 -19.40 4.00 -17.50
N GLY A 651 -19.89 3.63 -16.32
CA GLY A 651 -21.16 2.94 -16.12
C GLY A 651 -22.38 3.84 -16.34
N ALA A 652 -23.52 3.24 -16.64
CA ALA A 652 -24.75 3.96 -16.97
C ALA A 652 -25.46 4.61 -15.78
N ASN A 653 -25.00 4.42 -14.54
CA ASN A 653 -25.59 5.04 -13.36
C ASN A 653 -24.75 6.20 -12.80
N ASN A 654 -23.64 6.56 -13.45
CA ASN A 654 -22.92 7.79 -13.13
C ASN A 654 -23.55 8.95 -13.88
N GLU A 655 -23.78 10.05 -13.18
CA GLU A 655 -24.44 11.25 -13.66
C GLU A 655 -23.46 12.42 -13.69
N PHE A 656 -23.39 13.11 -14.82
CA PHE A 656 -22.51 14.25 -15.02
C PHE A 656 -23.35 15.42 -15.51
N HIS A 657 -23.71 16.37 -14.65
CA HIS A 657 -24.61 17.42 -15.12
C HIS A 657 -24.26 18.80 -14.59
N ASP A 658 -24.54 19.83 -15.39
CA ASP A 658 -24.40 21.23 -14.98
C ASP A 658 -22.98 21.57 -14.49
N ASN A 659 -21.94 20.98 -15.11
CA ASN A 659 -20.54 21.32 -14.83
C ASN A 659 -20.04 22.37 -15.82
N LEU A 660 -19.16 23.27 -15.39
CA LEU A 660 -18.39 24.13 -16.31
C LEU A 660 -16.97 23.60 -16.48
N LEU A 661 -16.61 23.23 -17.72
CA LEU A 661 -15.30 22.68 -18.07
C LEU A 661 -14.63 23.55 -19.14
N TRP A 662 -13.62 24.33 -18.75
CA TRP A 662 -13.04 25.34 -19.64
C TRP A 662 -11.51 25.46 -19.51
N GLY A 663 -10.79 25.72 -20.60
CA GLY A 663 -9.34 25.97 -20.54
C GLY A 663 -8.43 24.76 -20.23
N ASN A 664 -8.99 23.61 -19.84
CA ASN A 664 -8.23 22.37 -19.58
C ASN A 664 -7.49 21.89 -20.85
N LYS A 665 -6.19 21.60 -20.75
CA LYS A 665 -5.31 21.47 -21.93
C LYS A 665 -5.63 20.29 -22.85
N LYS A 666 -6.24 19.22 -22.33
CA LYS A 666 -6.63 18.05 -23.14
C LYS A 666 -8.09 18.04 -23.58
N GLY A 667 -8.93 18.91 -23.01
CA GLY A 667 -10.34 19.00 -23.34
C GLY A 667 -11.25 18.92 -22.12
N THR A 668 -12.54 18.76 -22.39
CA THR A 668 -13.60 18.75 -21.35
C THR A 668 -13.60 17.44 -20.57
N TYR A 669 -14.04 16.35 -21.20
CA TYR A 669 -14.05 15.02 -20.61
C TYR A 669 -13.01 14.11 -21.27
N GLY A 670 -12.24 13.39 -20.45
CA GLY A 670 -11.23 12.42 -20.89
C GLY A 670 -11.59 10.99 -20.54
N LYS A 671 -11.33 10.04 -21.43
CA LYS A 671 -11.49 8.60 -21.15
C LYS A 671 -10.12 7.95 -20.97
N ASP A 672 -9.94 7.27 -19.84
CA ASP A 672 -8.69 6.56 -19.50
C ASP A 672 -7.43 7.45 -19.73
N SER A 673 -7.57 8.76 -19.49
CA SER A 673 -6.52 9.78 -19.67
C SER A 673 -5.93 9.89 -21.08
N SER A 674 -6.58 9.29 -22.09
CA SER A 674 -5.99 9.08 -23.42
C SER A 674 -6.70 9.80 -24.56
N GLU A 675 -8.03 9.93 -24.47
CA GLU A 675 -8.85 10.52 -25.53
C GLU A 675 -9.97 11.39 -24.96
N GLU A 676 -10.30 12.46 -25.68
CA GLU A 676 -11.49 13.25 -25.36
C GLU A 676 -12.74 12.46 -25.73
N PHE A 677 -13.72 12.44 -24.84
CA PHE A 677 -15.01 11.83 -25.09
C PHE A 677 -16.11 12.64 -24.42
N THR A 678 -17.35 12.15 -24.42
CA THR A 678 -18.44 12.76 -23.68
C THR A 678 -19.20 11.63 -23.01
N PRO A 679 -19.30 11.60 -21.67
CA PRO A 679 -20.06 10.57 -20.98
C PRO A 679 -21.50 10.53 -21.51
N PRO A 680 -22.08 9.34 -21.76
CA PRO A 680 -23.41 9.24 -22.35
C PRO A 680 -24.52 9.83 -21.47
N ASN A 681 -24.28 9.91 -20.16
CA ASN A 681 -25.17 10.51 -19.16
C ASN A 681 -24.75 11.93 -18.77
N SER A 682 -24.07 12.63 -19.68
CA SER A 682 -23.75 14.05 -19.47
C SER A 682 -24.85 14.96 -19.97
N SER A 683 -25.15 16.02 -19.23
CA SER A 683 -26.10 17.07 -19.62
C SER A 683 -25.72 18.42 -19.00
N GLY A 684 -26.21 19.54 -19.52
CA GLY A 684 -25.97 20.86 -18.91
C GLY A 684 -24.50 21.35 -18.87
N THR A 685 -23.54 20.59 -19.40
CA THR A 685 -22.12 21.00 -19.36
C THR A 685 -21.89 22.28 -20.15
N LEU A 686 -21.30 23.27 -19.48
CA LEU A 686 -20.83 24.51 -20.08
C LEU A 686 -19.35 24.38 -20.44
N SER A 687 -18.93 24.94 -21.59
CA SER A 687 -17.52 24.93 -22.01
C SER A 687 -17.08 26.30 -22.53
N GLU A 688 -17.30 27.29 -21.68
CA GLU A 688 -16.93 28.69 -21.91
C GLU A 688 -16.36 29.30 -20.61
N ASP A 689 -15.80 30.49 -20.71
CA ASP A 689 -15.14 31.18 -19.59
C ASP A 689 -16.12 31.34 -18.40
N PRO A 690 -15.78 30.89 -17.18
CA PRO A 690 -16.62 31.04 -16.00
C PRO A 690 -16.79 32.50 -15.56
N LYS A 691 -15.98 33.43 -16.08
CA LYS A 691 -15.96 34.86 -15.75
C LYS A 691 -15.92 35.10 -14.24
N LEU A 692 -14.90 34.52 -13.62
CA LEU A 692 -14.54 34.80 -12.24
C LEU A 692 -14.05 36.25 -12.11
N VAL A 693 -14.25 36.90 -10.97
CA VAL A 693 -13.93 38.32 -10.74
C VAL A 693 -12.47 38.62 -11.05
N ASN A 694 -11.54 37.80 -10.57
CA ASN A 694 -10.12 37.92 -10.83
C ASN A 694 -9.45 36.54 -10.73
N TYR A 695 -9.54 35.75 -11.79
CA TYR A 695 -8.87 34.45 -11.84
C TYR A 695 -7.34 34.59 -11.82
N ARG A 696 -6.69 33.81 -10.95
CA ARG A 696 -5.24 33.57 -10.94
C ARG A 696 -4.99 32.09 -10.70
N ASP A 697 -4.05 31.53 -11.42
CA ASP A 697 -3.65 30.12 -11.33
C ASP A 697 -2.87 29.81 -10.05
N ASP A 698 -2.36 30.83 -9.35
CA ASP A 698 -1.56 30.70 -8.12
C ASP A 698 -2.36 30.71 -6.80
N GLY A 699 -3.70 30.73 -6.85
CA GLY A 699 -4.54 30.78 -5.65
C GLY A 699 -4.80 32.18 -5.10
N THR A 700 -4.11 33.23 -5.60
CA THR A 700 -4.22 34.61 -5.06
C THR A 700 -5.35 35.43 -5.67
N GLY A 701 -6.24 34.79 -6.43
CA GLY A 701 -7.34 35.41 -7.16
C GLY A 701 -8.56 35.73 -6.30
N ASP A 702 -9.57 36.29 -6.97
CA ASP A 702 -10.95 36.33 -6.49
C ASP A 702 -11.78 35.42 -7.42
N TYR A 703 -12.21 34.30 -6.86
CA TYR A 703 -12.85 33.21 -7.59
C TYR A 703 -14.38 33.28 -7.56
N HIS A 704 -14.96 34.37 -7.05
CA HIS A 704 -16.40 34.60 -7.15
C HIS A 704 -16.83 34.81 -8.60
N LEU A 705 -18.09 34.50 -8.89
CA LEU A 705 -18.70 34.75 -10.19
C LEU A 705 -18.91 36.25 -10.42
N THR A 706 -18.71 36.71 -11.65
CA THR A 706 -19.27 38.02 -12.06
C THR A 706 -20.74 37.86 -12.44
N ALA A 707 -21.51 38.96 -12.41
CA ALA A 707 -22.91 38.98 -12.86
C ALA A 707 -23.14 38.63 -14.34
N SER A 708 -22.07 38.49 -15.12
CA SER A 708 -22.16 38.07 -16.53
C SER A 708 -21.72 36.61 -16.74
N SER A 709 -21.34 35.92 -15.66
CA SER A 709 -20.89 34.54 -15.69
C SER A 709 -21.99 33.63 -16.25
N PRO A 710 -21.63 32.64 -17.08
CA PRO A 710 -22.56 31.63 -17.54
C PRO A 710 -22.93 30.61 -16.46
N CYS A 711 -22.22 30.60 -15.32
CA CYS A 711 -22.52 29.74 -14.16
C CYS A 711 -23.72 30.22 -13.34
N VAL A 712 -24.09 31.50 -13.47
CA VAL A 712 -25.16 32.11 -12.68
C VAL A 712 -26.51 31.55 -13.09
N ASP A 713 -27.29 31.06 -12.13
CA ASP A 713 -28.58 30.40 -12.34
C ASP A 713 -28.52 29.24 -13.36
N ALA A 714 -27.40 28.53 -13.41
CA ALA A 714 -27.17 27.46 -14.40
C ALA A 714 -26.98 26.07 -13.77
N GLY A 715 -26.87 25.99 -12.45
CA GLY A 715 -26.72 24.75 -11.70
C GLY A 715 -28.05 24.11 -11.31
N THR A 716 -27.93 23.06 -10.50
CA THR A 716 -29.02 22.22 -9.99
C THR A 716 -28.96 22.10 -8.48
N ASP A 717 -30.09 21.89 -7.81
CA ASP A 717 -30.15 21.63 -6.36
C ASP A 717 -29.77 20.18 -6.02
N SER A 718 -29.69 19.30 -7.02
CA SER A 718 -29.40 17.87 -6.82
C SER A 718 -27.97 17.65 -6.30
N GLY A 719 -27.88 17.28 -5.02
CA GLY A 719 -26.60 17.03 -4.34
C GLY A 719 -25.82 18.30 -4.00
N ALA A 720 -26.39 19.48 -4.19
CA ALA A 720 -25.79 20.74 -3.78
C ALA A 720 -26.01 20.99 -2.28
N PRO A 721 -25.05 21.62 -1.57
CA PRO A 721 -25.24 22.02 -0.18
C PRO A 721 -26.14 23.26 -0.05
N ASP A 722 -26.83 23.39 1.08
CA ASP A 722 -27.79 24.49 1.35
C ASP A 722 -27.15 25.90 1.35
N ALA A 723 -25.82 25.98 1.51
CA ALA A 723 -25.06 27.21 1.51
C ALA A 723 -23.73 27.02 0.77
N ASP A 724 -23.21 28.11 0.20
CA ASP A 724 -21.96 28.15 -0.54
C ASP A 724 -20.73 28.24 0.40
N TYR A 725 -19.54 28.33 -0.20
CA TYR A 725 -18.26 28.44 0.49
C TYR A 725 -18.14 29.60 1.49
N ASP A 726 -18.87 30.69 1.25
CA ASP A 726 -18.91 31.90 2.08
C ASP A 726 -20.09 31.88 3.07
N GLY A 727 -20.91 30.83 3.06
CA GLY A 727 -22.10 30.66 3.87
C GLY A 727 -23.33 31.37 3.33
N VAL A 728 -23.33 31.79 2.06
CA VAL A 728 -24.50 32.35 1.36
C VAL A 728 -25.45 31.20 1.01
N SER A 729 -26.72 31.30 1.40
CA SER A 729 -27.72 30.26 1.12
C SER A 729 -27.96 30.10 -0.38
N ARG A 730 -28.16 28.87 -0.84
CA ARG A 730 -28.54 28.56 -2.23
C ARG A 730 -30.05 28.27 -2.36
N PRO A 731 -30.69 28.59 -3.50
CA PRO A 731 -30.22 29.50 -4.53
C PRO A 731 -30.44 30.98 -4.13
N GLN A 732 -29.64 31.90 -4.68
CA GLN A 732 -29.91 33.34 -4.58
C GLN A 732 -30.74 33.88 -5.75
N GLY A 733 -30.79 33.16 -6.87
CA GLY A 733 -31.58 33.48 -8.05
C GLY A 733 -32.66 32.44 -8.37
N HIS A 734 -32.74 32.02 -9.62
CA HIS A 734 -33.70 31.02 -10.10
C HIS A 734 -33.28 29.58 -9.81
N SER A 735 -31.98 29.32 -9.72
CA SER A 735 -31.39 28.02 -9.40
C SER A 735 -30.00 28.23 -8.82
N ASP A 736 -29.39 27.16 -8.32
CA ASP A 736 -28.04 27.22 -7.77
C ASP A 736 -27.05 27.65 -8.86
N ASP A 737 -25.99 28.35 -8.44
CA ASP A 737 -24.88 28.67 -9.32
C ASP A 737 -23.91 27.49 -9.43
N ILE A 738 -23.36 27.27 -10.63
CA ILE A 738 -22.27 26.31 -10.84
C ILE A 738 -21.02 26.84 -10.14
N GLY A 739 -20.43 26.03 -9.26
CA GLY A 739 -19.21 26.31 -8.51
C GLY A 739 -19.43 26.52 -7.01
N PRO A 740 -18.36 26.80 -6.26
CA PRO A 740 -18.40 26.87 -4.80
C PRO A 740 -19.00 28.18 -4.27
N TYR A 741 -19.30 29.14 -5.14
CA TYR A 741 -19.81 30.46 -4.77
C TYR A 741 -21.16 30.70 -5.42
N GLU A 742 -22.06 31.28 -4.64
CA GLU A 742 -23.38 31.73 -5.06
C GLU A 742 -23.36 33.25 -5.21
N LEU A 743 -23.73 33.75 -6.39
CA LEU A 743 -23.78 35.18 -6.65
C LEU A 743 -24.99 35.79 -5.94
N GLY A 744 -24.73 36.38 -4.76
CA GLY A 744 -25.76 37.09 -4.00
C GLY A 744 -26.50 38.15 -4.81
N ALA A 745 -27.83 38.25 -4.61
CA ALA A 745 -28.75 39.13 -5.35
C ALA A 745 -28.52 40.66 -5.20
N GLY A 746 -27.33 41.12 -4.80
CA GLY A 746 -27.04 42.52 -4.44
C GLY A 746 -25.62 43.05 -4.64
N THR A 747 -24.67 42.33 -5.24
CA THR A 747 -23.27 42.82 -5.41
C THR A 747 -23.02 43.59 -6.72
N GLY A 748 -24.05 44.18 -7.30
CA GLY A 748 -23.90 45.26 -8.27
C GLY A 748 -23.26 46.49 -7.63
N SER A 749 -21.94 46.63 -7.79
CA SER A 749 -21.09 47.76 -7.40
C SER A 749 -20.83 47.95 -5.90
N LYS A 750 -19.66 47.51 -5.45
CA LYS A 750 -18.88 48.28 -4.47
C LYS A 750 -17.58 48.70 -5.14
N GLN A 751 -17.54 49.98 -5.52
CA GLN A 751 -16.28 50.69 -5.75
C GLN A 751 -15.39 50.54 -4.52
N GLU A 752 -14.16 50.10 -4.73
CA GLU A 752 -13.07 50.26 -3.79
C GLU A 752 -13.01 51.73 -3.34
N THR A 753 -13.31 51.98 -2.07
CA THR A 753 -12.80 53.17 -1.39
C THR A 753 -11.59 52.77 -0.59
N THR A 754 -10.44 53.16 -1.11
CA THR A 754 -9.17 53.26 -0.42
C THR A 754 -9.30 54.12 0.84
N THR A 755 -8.92 53.56 2.00
CA THR A 755 -8.23 54.27 3.10
C THR A 755 -7.40 53.30 3.91
#